data_AF-A0A3M1XPF6-F1
#
_entry.id   AF-A0A3M1XPF6-F1
#
_cell.length_a   1.000
_cell.length_b   1.000
_cell.length_c   1.000
_cell.angle_alpha   90.00
_cell.angle_beta   90.00
_cell.angle_gamma   90.00
#
_symmetry.space_group_name_H-M   'P 1'
#
loop_
_entity.id
_entity.type
_entity.pdbx_description
1 polymer ?
#
loop_
_entity_poly.entity_id
_entity_poly.type
_entity_poly.pdbx_seq_one_letter_code
_entity_poly.pdbx_strand_id
1 'polypeptide(L)'
;METLKRINRNLVFALQVLLLFLLLFEGRWEAPLWMQAAGRMHPLLLHLPIGLLVLMGTLPLLRREVSRESLDRFGGLVLHVAALTAVVTALAGLWLAQEEGYISELVTQHKWLGVAVSLGIYLLMLWQERKPRRWGLFYGAIVLNLGLLTAAGHLGASLTHGEDFVLAPLREAEPEPVTTDATVFAAAIRPVLEAKCFSCHNERKTKGALLMSTKAGLLAGGEHGPLWVAGDPAESQLMQRVSLPLEAKEHMPPEGKPQLTEAEVSLLQAWIQAGADLDQRLADLAPDSELGLLVTAQVGTRAPETYSFVPAEPSLIQELNTPFRTLRPVALGSPALQAEIFVRNYYERRFLTELEAVKTQLVSLNMTNLPVTDEDLAFIGQFPHLEKLILNGTEITGATLGELQACTALKSLAVSNTAVDAAGLSALAGLPGLRELFLWNTQVDSADLGSLAQRLPGVALQTGYMPDPTEQLRLSPPQLKNASSLLAEGERAILENKLPGVDIRYTLDGSEPDSLNSPRYEAPIPLAGPTLLRAQAFRPGWLSSEIADFALFPKGLSVDSVWLAHPPRDKYPGTGAPGLIDGQKGRIALTLGNFWMGFEEDPLIATLDLGPDAPPVGAVSLSYLEVIGSWVVWPDWVEVWGGNSPEEMRRLFRTVPAVPGESRPNQIRAITARLEESCACRYLKVVGMPERSLPGWHPGAGRKGHLFVDEILVYPAPQAPLSLATGP
;
A
#
# COMPACT_ATOMS: atom_id res chain seq x y z
N MET A 1 -9.37 -32.20 -32.74
CA MET A 1 -9.80 -30.78 -32.68
C MET A 1 -11.31 -30.63 -32.85
N GLU A 2 -11.93 -31.16 -33.90
CA GLU A 2 -13.39 -31.03 -34.13
C GLU A 2 -14.26 -31.69 -33.04
N THR A 3 -13.84 -32.84 -32.48
CA THR A 3 -14.53 -33.46 -31.33
C THR A 3 -14.54 -32.55 -30.10
N LEU A 4 -13.42 -31.88 -29.81
CA LEU A 4 -13.30 -30.94 -28.68
C LEU A 4 -14.20 -29.71 -28.86
N LYS A 5 -14.24 -29.14 -30.07
CA LYS A 5 -15.16 -28.04 -30.40
C LYS A 5 -16.61 -28.42 -30.18
N ARG A 6 -17.01 -29.60 -30.63
CA ARG A 6 -18.38 -30.12 -30.43
C ARG A 6 -18.73 -30.30 -28.96
N ILE A 7 -17.81 -30.83 -28.15
CA ILE A 7 -18.00 -30.97 -26.70
C ILE A 7 -18.15 -29.58 -26.06
N ASN A 8 -17.25 -28.65 -26.37
CA ASN A 8 -17.29 -27.29 -25.85
C ASN A 8 -18.60 -26.58 -26.21
N ARG A 9 -19.05 -26.68 -27.46
CA ARG A 9 -20.31 -26.08 -27.91
C ARG A 9 -21.51 -26.57 -27.11
N ASN A 10 -21.59 -27.88 -26.86
CA ASN A 10 -22.68 -28.47 -26.09
C ASN A 10 -22.60 -28.06 -24.61
N LEU A 11 -21.40 -27.98 -24.06
CA LEU A 11 -21.16 -27.49 -22.69
C LEU A 11 -21.57 -26.03 -22.54
N VAL A 12 -21.10 -25.14 -23.42
CA VAL A 12 -21.47 -23.73 -23.41
C VAL A 12 -22.99 -23.58 -23.56
N PHE A 13 -23.63 -24.34 -24.45
CA PHE A 13 -25.09 -24.33 -24.57
C PHE A 13 -25.78 -24.68 -23.24
N ALA A 14 -25.36 -25.76 -22.57
CA ALA A 14 -25.91 -26.15 -21.28
C ALA A 14 -25.71 -25.07 -20.20
N LEU A 15 -24.53 -24.45 -20.16
CA LEU A 15 -24.22 -23.36 -19.24
C LEU A 15 -25.02 -22.08 -19.53
N GLN A 16 -25.30 -21.77 -20.80
CA GLN A 16 -26.16 -20.63 -21.17
C GLN A 16 -27.60 -20.85 -20.73
N VAL A 17 -28.11 -22.08 -20.86
CA VAL A 17 -29.43 -22.45 -20.34
C VAL A 17 -29.48 -22.30 -18.82
N LEU A 18 -28.43 -22.77 -18.12
CA LEU A 18 -28.31 -22.59 -16.67
C LEU A 18 -28.25 -21.11 -16.28
N LEU A 19 -27.45 -20.31 -16.98
CA LEU A 19 -27.31 -18.86 -16.74
C LEU A 19 -28.67 -18.15 -16.86
N LEU A 20 -29.40 -18.42 -17.94
CA LEU A 20 -30.74 -17.85 -18.15
C LEU A 20 -31.75 -18.32 -17.10
N PHE A 21 -31.70 -19.60 -16.72
CA PHE A 21 -32.56 -20.14 -15.67
C PHE A 21 -32.31 -19.43 -14.33
N LEU A 22 -31.04 -19.34 -13.90
CA LEU A 22 -30.70 -18.69 -12.63
C LEU A 22 -31.03 -17.19 -12.62
N LEU A 23 -30.87 -16.50 -13.76
CA LEU A 23 -31.25 -15.09 -13.91
C LEU A 23 -32.77 -14.88 -13.77
N LEU A 24 -33.57 -15.73 -14.42
CA LEU A 24 -35.04 -15.60 -14.41
C LEU A 24 -35.68 -16.02 -13.08
N PHE A 25 -35.04 -16.94 -12.35
CA PHE A 25 -35.53 -17.47 -11.08
C PHE A 25 -34.73 -16.98 -9.87
N GLU A 26 -33.97 -15.89 -10.00
CA GLU A 26 -33.07 -15.37 -8.97
C GLU A 26 -33.76 -15.20 -7.60
N GLY A 27 -34.98 -14.65 -7.58
CA GLY A 27 -35.74 -14.44 -6.33
C GLY A 27 -36.35 -15.70 -5.70
N ARG A 28 -36.05 -16.90 -6.21
CA ARG A 28 -36.60 -18.18 -5.71
C ARG A 28 -35.52 -19.19 -5.32
N TRP A 29 -34.25 -18.79 -5.32
CA TRP A 29 -33.16 -19.69 -5.00
C TRP A 29 -32.02 -18.93 -4.29
N GLU A 30 -31.33 -19.63 -3.39
CA GLU A 30 -30.19 -19.10 -2.65
C GLU A 30 -28.97 -19.98 -2.91
N ALA A 31 -27.83 -19.34 -3.20
CA ALA A 31 -26.58 -20.02 -3.48
C ALA A 31 -25.96 -20.57 -2.18
N PRO A 32 -25.60 -21.86 -2.13
CA PRO A 32 -24.83 -22.44 -1.02
C PRO A 32 -23.52 -21.68 -0.80
N LEU A 33 -23.01 -21.68 0.45
CA LEU A 33 -21.78 -20.96 0.84
C LEU A 33 -20.57 -21.22 -0.07
N TRP A 34 -20.39 -22.45 -0.57
CA TRP A 34 -19.29 -22.77 -1.47
C TRP A 34 -19.44 -22.11 -2.86
N MET A 35 -20.66 -21.87 -3.33
CA MET A 35 -20.92 -21.14 -4.58
C MET A 35 -20.65 -19.64 -4.42
N GLN A 36 -20.82 -19.08 -3.22
CA GLN A 36 -20.44 -17.69 -2.94
C GLN A 36 -18.91 -17.51 -3.06
N ALA A 37 -18.13 -18.48 -2.56
CA ALA A 37 -16.68 -18.51 -2.76
C ALA A 37 -16.30 -18.55 -4.25
N ALA A 38 -17.01 -19.33 -5.07
CA ALA A 38 -16.85 -19.33 -6.51
C ALA A 38 -17.28 -18.00 -7.16
N GLY A 39 -18.32 -17.35 -6.63
CA GLY A 39 -18.77 -16.04 -7.08
C GLY A 39 -17.73 -14.95 -6.89
N ARG A 40 -16.98 -14.97 -5.78
CA ARG A 40 -15.86 -14.05 -5.52
C ARG A 40 -14.72 -14.15 -6.54
N MET A 41 -14.68 -15.22 -7.34
CA MET A 41 -13.72 -15.34 -8.45
C MET A 41 -14.15 -14.54 -9.69
N HIS A 42 -15.35 -13.95 -9.74
CA HIS A 42 -15.82 -13.17 -10.88
C HIS A 42 -14.81 -12.10 -11.37
N PRO A 43 -14.19 -11.28 -10.49
CA PRO A 43 -13.17 -10.30 -10.88
C PRO A 43 -11.89 -10.94 -11.46
N LEU A 44 -11.54 -12.15 -11.03
CA LEU A 44 -10.40 -12.88 -11.58
C LEU A 44 -10.73 -13.44 -12.98
N LEU A 45 -11.94 -13.99 -13.14
CA LEU A 45 -12.36 -14.68 -14.34
C LEU A 45 -12.69 -13.73 -15.51
N LEU A 46 -13.04 -12.46 -15.24
CA LEU A 46 -13.42 -11.51 -16.29
C LEU A 46 -12.28 -11.13 -17.25
N HIS A 47 -11.02 -11.23 -16.83
CA HIS A 47 -9.89 -10.82 -17.68
C HIS A 47 -9.73 -11.70 -18.92
N LEU A 48 -10.09 -12.98 -18.83
CA LEU A 48 -9.99 -13.94 -19.92
C LEU A 48 -10.94 -13.63 -21.10
N PRO A 49 -12.27 -13.54 -20.92
CA PRO A 49 -13.17 -13.21 -22.03
C PRO A 49 -12.91 -11.81 -22.59
N ILE A 50 -12.47 -10.84 -21.77
CA ILE A 50 -12.07 -9.50 -22.24
C ILE A 50 -10.89 -9.61 -23.22
N GLY A 51 -9.78 -10.20 -22.77
CA GLY A 51 -8.57 -10.32 -23.58
C GLY A 51 -8.81 -11.10 -24.88
N LEU A 52 -9.59 -12.18 -24.82
CA LEU A 52 -9.90 -13.01 -25.99
C LEU A 52 -10.83 -12.30 -26.98
N LEU A 53 -11.80 -11.51 -26.52
CA LEU A 53 -12.67 -10.74 -27.40
C LEU A 53 -11.93 -9.57 -28.06
N VAL A 54 -11.05 -8.88 -27.32
CA VAL A 54 -10.16 -7.85 -27.87
C VAL A 54 -9.21 -8.46 -28.91
N LEU A 55 -8.59 -9.60 -28.60
CA LEU A 55 -7.77 -10.34 -29.55
C LEU A 55 -8.56 -10.68 -30.81
N MET A 56 -9.79 -11.18 -30.67
CA MET A 56 -10.66 -11.48 -31.81
C MET A 56 -10.95 -10.24 -32.68
N GLY A 57 -11.09 -9.06 -32.05
CA GLY A 57 -11.26 -7.78 -32.74
C GLY A 57 -10.03 -7.31 -33.52
N THR A 58 -8.81 -7.67 -33.08
CA THR A 58 -7.55 -7.24 -33.71
C THR A 58 -6.99 -8.23 -34.72
N LEU A 59 -7.46 -9.48 -34.77
CA LEU A 59 -7.04 -10.49 -35.77
C LEU A 59 -7.06 -10.00 -37.25
N PRO A 60 -7.99 -9.15 -37.70
CA PRO A 60 -7.95 -8.60 -39.05
C PRO A 60 -6.66 -7.84 -39.40
N LEU A 61 -5.97 -7.25 -38.42
CA LEU A 61 -4.74 -6.49 -38.63
C LEU A 61 -3.59 -7.41 -39.07
N LEU A 62 -3.60 -8.67 -38.63
CA LEU A 62 -2.58 -9.68 -38.93
C LEU A 62 -2.78 -10.34 -40.32
N ARG A 63 -3.81 -9.94 -41.07
CA ARG A 63 -4.11 -10.51 -42.40
C ARG A 63 -3.03 -10.27 -43.45
N ARG A 64 -2.11 -9.32 -43.23
CA ARG A 64 -0.97 -9.08 -44.11
C ARG A 64 0.16 -10.09 -43.91
N GLU A 65 0.27 -10.65 -42.70
CA GLU A 65 1.40 -11.49 -42.28
C GLU A 65 1.02 -12.97 -42.17
N VAL A 66 -0.27 -13.27 -41.96
CA VAL A 66 -0.77 -14.63 -41.73
C VAL A 66 -1.86 -15.01 -42.73
N SER A 67 -1.84 -16.25 -43.21
CA SER A 67 -2.84 -16.76 -44.15
C SER A 67 -4.26 -16.73 -43.56
N ARG A 68 -5.25 -16.47 -44.41
CA ARG A 68 -6.67 -16.42 -44.01
C ARG A 68 -7.13 -17.72 -43.33
N GLU A 69 -6.70 -18.87 -43.84
CA GLU A 69 -7.07 -20.17 -43.28
C GLU A 69 -6.52 -20.38 -41.86
N SER A 70 -5.30 -19.90 -41.59
CA SER A 70 -4.71 -19.97 -40.25
C SER A 70 -5.40 -19.01 -39.29
N LEU A 71 -5.72 -17.78 -39.73
CA LEU A 71 -6.48 -16.82 -38.92
C LEU A 71 -7.90 -17.30 -38.62
N ASP A 72 -8.58 -17.94 -39.58
CA ASP A 72 -9.91 -18.50 -39.37
C ASP A 72 -9.89 -19.68 -38.38
N ARG A 73 -8.89 -20.56 -38.47
CA ARG A 73 -8.71 -21.66 -37.51
C ARG A 73 -8.38 -21.15 -36.11
N PHE A 74 -7.48 -20.17 -36.01
CA PHE A 74 -7.07 -19.58 -34.74
C PHE A 74 -8.20 -18.79 -34.08
N GLY A 75 -8.86 -17.89 -34.83
CA GLY A 75 -10.04 -17.18 -34.37
C GLY A 75 -11.16 -18.14 -33.94
N GLY A 76 -11.27 -19.29 -34.62
CA GLY A 76 -12.13 -20.42 -34.24
C GLY A 76 -11.92 -20.87 -32.80
N LEU A 77 -10.66 -21.13 -32.46
CA LEU A 77 -10.27 -21.55 -31.12
C LEU A 77 -10.49 -20.43 -30.09
N VAL A 78 -10.10 -19.19 -30.43
CA VAL A 78 -10.26 -18.02 -29.55
C VAL A 78 -11.72 -17.83 -29.14
N LEU A 79 -12.67 -17.88 -30.08
CA LEU A 79 -14.10 -17.72 -29.77
C LEU A 79 -14.68 -18.87 -28.94
N HIS A 80 -14.18 -20.09 -29.10
CA HIS A 80 -14.61 -21.23 -28.27
C HIS A 80 -14.19 -21.07 -26.82
N VAL A 81 -12.95 -20.63 -26.59
CA VAL A 81 -12.44 -20.36 -25.24
C VAL A 81 -13.14 -19.13 -24.66
N ALA A 82 -13.32 -18.06 -25.45
CA ALA A 82 -14.02 -16.85 -25.02
C ALA A 82 -15.47 -17.13 -24.62
N ALA A 83 -16.20 -17.96 -25.37
CA ALA A 83 -17.59 -18.30 -25.06
C ALA A 83 -17.70 -19.11 -23.75
N LEU A 84 -16.78 -20.03 -23.51
CA LEU A 84 -16.74 -20.81 -22.27
C LEU A 84 -16.39 -19.95 -21.07
N THR A 85 -15.36 -19.12 -21.17
CA THR A 85 -14.96 -18.26 -20.06
C THR A 85 -16.01 -17.18 -19.80
N ALA A 86 -16.63 -16.60 -20.82
CA ALA A 86 -17.69 -15.60 -20.66
C ALA A 86 -18.91 -16.14 -19.89
N VAL A 87 -19.39 -17.35 -20.20
CA VAL A 87 -20.55 -17.93 -19.49
C VAL A 87 -20.22 -18.30 -18.05
N VAL A 88 -19.00 -18.80 -17.79
CA VAL A 88 -18.53 -19.10 -16.43
C VAL A 88 -18.38 -17.81 -15.61
N THR A 89 -17.80 -16.76 -16.20
CA THR A 89 -17.69 -15.43 -15.56
C THR A 89 -19.06 -14.85 -15.25
N ALA A 90 -20.03 -14.95 -16.16
CA ALA A 90 -21.40 -14.46 -15.93
C ALA A 90 -22.11 -15.23 -14.80
N LEU A 91 -21.95 -16.56 -14.73
CA LEU A 91 -22.47 -17.39 -13.64
C LEU A 91 -21.86 -17.01 -12.29
N ALA A 92 -20.54 -16.83 -12.22
CA ALA A 92 -19.86 -16.36 -11.01
C ALA A 92 -20.37 -14.97 -10.58
N GLY A 93 -20.65 -14.08 -11.52
CA GLY A 93 -21.23 -12.77 -11.24
C GLY A 93 -22.64 -12.85 -10.63
N LEU A 94 -23.48 -13.79 -11.09
CA LEU A 94 -24.80 -14.03 -10.49
C LEU A 94 -24.70 -14.55 -9.05
N TRP A 95 -23.74 -15.43 -8.76
CA TRP A 95 -23.52 -15.92 -7.39
C TRP A 95 -22.99 -14.81 -6.46
N LEU A 96 -22.08 -13.98 -6.96
CA LEU A 96 -21.54 -12.85 -6.21
C LEU A 96 -22.64 -11.82 -5.85
N ALA A 97 -23.61 -11.62 -6.74
CA ALA A 97 -24.68 -10.66 -6.53
C ALA A 97 -25.66 -11.04 -5.40
N GLN A 98 -25.55 -12.25 -4.84
CA GLN A 98 -26.35 -12.68 -3.69
C GLN A 98 -25.73 -12.32 -2.33
N GLU A 99 -24.51 -11.76 -2.30
CA GLU A 99 -23.90 -11.26 -1.05
C GLU A 99 -24.59 -9.99 -0.54
N GLU A 100 -24.72 -9.87 0.79
CA GLU A 100 -25.30 -8.69 1.46
C GLU A 100 -24.53 -7.39 1.16
N GLY A 101 -25.25 -6.29 0.93
CA GLY A 101 -24.68 -4.94 0.76
C GLY A 101 -24.63 -4.40 -0.67
N TYR A 102 -25.24 -5.09 -1.65
CA TYR A 102 -25.46 -4.57 -3.00
C TYR A 102 -26.97 -4.35 -3.22
N ILE A 103 -27.44 -3.12 -3.08
CA ILE A 103 -28.86 -2.77 -3.27
C ILE A 103 -28.91 -1.66 -4.33
N SER A 104 -29.15 -2.01 -5.60
CA SER A 104 -29.39 -0.98 -6.63
C SER A 104 -29.92 -1.53 -7.95
N GLU A 105 -30.58 -0.66 -8.70
CA GLU A 105 -30.94 -0.83 -10.12
C GLU A 105 -29.71 -1.10 -11.01
N LEU A 106 -28.53 -0.57 -10.65
CA LEU A 106 -27.27 -0.80 -11.35
C LEU A 106 -26.83 -2.27 -11.35
N VAL A 107 -27.01 -2.98 -10.25
CA VAL A 107 -26.69 -4.42 -10.18
C VAL A 107 -27.54 -5.18 -11.19
N THR A 108 -28.82 -4.83 -11.29
CA THR A 108 -29.74 -5.42 -12.29
C THR A 108 -29.27 -5.12 -13.71
N GLN A 109 -28.95 -3.86 -14.03
CA GLN A 109 -28.44 -3.48 -15.36
C GLN A 109 -27.12 -4.20 -15.70
N HIS A 110 -26.19 -4.30 -14.74
CA HIS A 110 -24.92 -5.00 -14.91
C HIS A 110 -25.11 -6.49 -15.16
N LYS A 111 -26.01 -7.17 -14.41
CA LYS A 111 -26.36 -8.58 -14.62
C LYS A 111 -26.85 -8.84 -16.05
N TRP A 112 -27.81 -8.03 -16.52
CA TRP A 112 -28.37 -8.18 -17.86
C TRP A 112 -27.33 -7.92 -18.97
N LEU A 113 -26.46 -6.93 -18.78
CA LEU A 113 -25.36 -6.67 -19.73
C LEU A 113 -24.34 -7.81 -19.75
N GLY A 114 -23.95 -8.35 -18.60
CA GLY A 114 -23.06 -9.51 -18.51
C GLY A 114 -23.61 -10.75 -19.23
N VAL A 115 -24.92 -11.00 -19.09
CA VAL A 115 -25.63 -12.08 -19.79
C VAL A 115 -25.69 -11.80 -21.30
N ALA A 116 -25.96 -10.57 -21.71
CA ALA A 116 -26.00 -10.17 -23.12
C ALA A 116 -24.63 -10.35 -23.80
N VAL A 117 -23.53 -9.99 -23.14
CA VAL A 117 -22.16 -10.23 -23.63
C VAL A 117 -21.89 -11.73 -23.77
N SER A 118 -22.22 -12.53 -22.76
CA SER A 118 -22.03 -13.98 -22.80
C SER A 118 -22.79 -14.65 -23.96
N LEU A 119 -24.07 -14.30 -24.13
CA LEU A 119 -24.89 -14.79 -25.25
C LEU A 119 -24.38 -14.30 -26.60
N GLY A 120 -23.94 -13.05 -26.70
CA GLY A 120 -23.41 -12.48 -27.93
C GLY A 120 -22.13 -13.19 -28.39
N ILE A 121 -21.20 -13.50 -27.47
CA ILE A 121 -19.99 -14.28 -27.77
C ILE A 121 -20.36 -15.72 -28.18
N TYR A 122 -21.36 -16.34 -27.52
CA TYR A 122 -21.86 -17.66 -27.92
C TYR A 122 -22.45 -17.66 -29.33
N LEU A 123 -23.23 -16.63 -29.70
CA LEU A 123 -23.78 -16.48 -31.05
C LEU A 123 -22.67 -16.24 -32.09
N LEU A 124 -21.63 -15.47 -31.75
CA LEU A 124 -20.45 -15.28 -32.61
C LEU A 124 -19.71 -16.61 -32.85
N MET A 125 -19.55 -17.43 -31.81
CA MET A 125 -18.97 -18.77 -31.93
C MET A 125 -19.77 -19.65 -32.90
N LEU A 126 -21.11 -19.70 -32.76
CA LEU A 126 -21.98 -20.46 -33.68
C LEU A 126 -21.95 -19.92 -35.11
N TRP A 127 -21.88 -18.59 -35.29
CA TRP A 127 -21.78 -17.98 -36.62
C TRP A 127 -20.45 -18.32 -37.28
N GLN A 128 -19.35 -18.33 -36.52
CA GLN A 128 -18.04 -18.69 -37.03
C GLN A 128 -17.97 -20.16 -37.48
N GLU A 129 -18.56 -21.10 -36.73
CA GLU A 129 -18.65 -22.52 -37.12
C GLU A 129 -19.32 -22.71 -38.49
N ARG A 130 -20.30 -21.85 -38.82
CA ARG A 130 -21.02 -21.88 -40.10
C ARG A 130 -20.26 -21.20 -41.25
N LYS A 131 -19.03 -20.75 -41.02
CA LYS A 131 -18.18 -19.99 -41.96
C LYS A 131 -18.89 -18.73 -42.49
N PRO A 132 -18.73 -17.55 -41.87
CA PRO A 132 -19.52 -16.37 -42.19
C PRO A 132 -19.34 -15.93 -43.65
N ARG A 133 -20.44 -15.88 -44.41
CA ARG A 133 -20.44 -15.38 -45.80
C ARG A 133 -20.27 -13.85 -45.88
N ARG A 134 -20.67 -13.12 -44.82
CA ARG A 134 -20.62 -11.66 -44.73
C ARG A 134 -19.70 -11.22 -43.60
N TRP A 135 -18.40 -11.22 -43.85
CA TRP A 135 -17.37 -10.91 -42.85
C TRP A 135 -17.51 -9.52 -42.22
N GLY A 136 -17.99 -8.51 -42.96
CA GLY A 136 -18.24 -7.17 -42.40
C GLY A 136 -19.27 -7.17 -41.27
N LEU A 137 -20.36 -7.93 -41.42
CA LEU A 137 -21.38 -8.04 -40.37
C LEU A 137 -20.88 -8.83 -39.16
N PHE A 138 -20.06 -9.85 -39.38
CA PHE A 138 -19.45 -10.63 -38.31
C PHE A 138 -18.53 -9.78 -37.44
N TYR A 139 -17.66 -8.95 -38.05
CA TYR A 139 -16.83 -8.02 -37.30
C TYR A 139 -17.63 -6.87 -36.68
N GLY A 140 -18.70 -6.40 -37.33
CA GLY A 140 -19.64 -5.47 -36.70
C GLY A 140 -20.27 -6.03 -35.43
N ALA A 141 -20.62 -7.31 -35.41
CA ALA A 141 -21.13 -7.99 -34.21
C ALA A 141 -20.06 -8.18 -33.12
N ILE A 142 -18.77 -8.35 -33.48
CA ILE A 142 -17.65 -8.34 -32.53
C ILE A 142 -17.52 -6.95 -31.88
N VAL A 143 -17.52 -5.88 -32.67
CA VAL A 143 -17.44 -4.49 -32.17
C VAL A 143 -18.64 -4.17 -31.27
N LEU A 144 -19.84 -4.61 -31.64
CA LEU A 144 -21.02 -4.46 -30.79
C LEU A 144 -20.84 -5.17 -29.44
N ASN A 145 -20.33 -6.41 -29.43
CA ASN A 145 -20.05 -7.13 -28.19
C ASN A 145 -18.94 -6.47 -27.36
N LEU A 146 -17.93 -5.89 -27.99
CA LEU A 146 -16.92 -5.08 -27.31
C LEU A 146 -17.55 -3.85 -26.65
N GLY A 147 -18.48 -3.16 -27.32
CA GLY A 147 -19.23 -2.05 -26.75
C GLY A 147 -20.08 -2.45 -25.55
N LEU A 148 -20.81 -3.58 -25.65
CA LEU A 148 -21.55 -4.14 -24.52
C LEU A 148 -20.64 -4.52 -23.35
N LEU A 149 -19.46 -5.09 -23.64
CA LEU A 149 -18.45 -5.42 -22.65
C LEU A 149 -17.90 -4.17 -21.96
N THR A 150 -17.64 -3.08 -22.70
CA THR A 150 -17.23 -1.80 -22.14
C THR A 150 -18.31 -1.21 -21.23
N ALA A 151 -19.58 -1.25 -21.65
CA ALA A 151 -20.70 -0.81 -20.82
C ALA A 151 -20.83 -1.66 -19.54
N ALA A 152 -20.75 -2.99 -19.66
CA ALA A 152 -20.76 -3.90 -18.53
C ALA A 152 -19.59 -3.63 -17.56
N GLY A 153 -18.39 -3.40 -18.10
CA GLY A 153 -17.19 -3.06 -17.33
C GLY A 153 -17.30 -1.71 -16.62
N HIS A 154 -17.90 -0.70 -17.26
CA HIS A 154 -18.14 0.60 -16.63
C HIS A 154 -19.12 0.49 -15.45
N LEU A 155 -20.23 -0.24 -15.62
CA LEU A 155 -21.15 -0.49 -14.50
C LEU A 155 -20.50 -1.35 -13.40
N GLY A 156 -19.69 -2.34 -13.77
CA GLY A 156 -18.94 -3.17 -12.83
C GLY A 156 -17.97 -2.36 -11.99
N ALA A 157 -17.21 -1.46 -12.64
CA ALA A 157 -16.32 -0.52 -11.95
C ALA A 157 -17.08 0.44 -11.05
N SER A 158 -18.27 0.90 -11.48
CA SER A 158 -19.12 1.78 -10.68
C SER A 158 -19.66 1.08 -9.42
N LEU A 159 -19.91 -0.23 -9.49
CA LEU A 159 -20.34 -1.03 -8.34
C LEU A 159 -19.23 -1.27 -7.31
N THR A 160 -17.96 -1.33 -7.73
CA THR A 160 -16.84 -1.64 -6.83
C THR A 160 -16.08 -0.42 -6.34
N HIS A 161 -16.06 0.66 -7.13
CA HIS A 161 -15.25 1.85 -6.86
C HIS A 161 -16.04 3.15 -6.74
N GLY A 162 -17.37 3.13 -6.90
CA GLY A 162 -18.23 4.30 -6.79
C GLY A 162 -18.53 4.96 -8.14
N GLU A 163 -19.41 5.97 -8.11
CA GLU A 163 -19.86 6.66 -9.33
C GLU A 163 -18.69 7.24 -10.13
N ASP A 164 -18.81 7.15 -11.46
CA ASP A 164 -17.86 7.75 -12.40
C ASP A 164 -16.40 7.35 -12.23
N PHE A 165 -16.06 6.29 -11.48
CA PHE A 165 -14.68 5.90 -11.19
C PHE A 165 -13.72 5.90 -12.40
N VAL A 166 -14.19 5.41 -13.55
CA VAL A 166 -13.39 5.34 -14.78
C VAL A 166 -13.16 6.72 -15.41
N LEU A 167 -14.11 7.64 -15.25
CA LEU A 167 -14.07 8.99 -15.80
C LEU A 167 -13.68 10.05 -14.75
N ALA A 168 -13.59 9.68 -13.47
CA ALA A 168 -13.27 10.57 -12.36
C ALA A 168 -11.93 11.30 -12.57
N PRO A 169 -10.85 10.68 -13.08
CA PRO A 169 -9.62 11.42 -13.38
C PRO A 169 -9.76 12.42 -14.53
N LEU A 170 -10.75 12.25 -15.42
CA LEU A 170 -11.06 13.17 -16.52
C LEU A 170 -12.03 14.27 -16.09
N ARG A 171 -12.73 14.08 -14.97
CA ARG A 171 -13.54 15.06 -14.26
C ARG A 171 -12.72 15.52 -13.04
N GLU A 172 -11.70 16.35 -13.25
CA GLU A 172 -11.02 17.03 -12.15
C GLU A 172 -12.06 17.75 -11.28
N ALA A 173 -12.43 17.16 -10.14
CA ALA A 173 -12.97 17.93 -9.04
C ALA A 173 -11.74 18.56 -8.37
N GLU A 174 -11.38 19.77 -8.82
CA GLU A 174 -10.58 20.64 -7.97
C GLU A 174 -11.30 20.78 -6.63
N PRO A 175 -10.58 20.73 -5.49
CA PRO A 175 -11.20 21.03 -4.20
C PRO A 175 -11.87 22.39 -4.31
N GLU A 176 -13.19 22.44 -4.10
CA GLU A 176 -13.90 23.72 -4.07
C GLU A 176 -13.19 24.62 -3.05
N PRO A 177 -12.85 25.88 -3.40
CA PRO A 177 -12.25 26.76 -2.43
C PRO A 177 -13.22 26.92 -1.25
N VAL A 178 -12.71 26.68 -0.05
CA VAL A 178 -13.47 26.87 1.18
C VAL A 178 -13.82 28.35 1.29
N THR A 179 -15.10 28.67 1.08
CA THR A 179 -15.61 30.04 1.28
C THR A 179 -15.65 30.38 2.76
N THR A 180 -15.56 31.67 3.14
CA THR A 180 -15.75 32.09 4.55
C THR A 180 -17.15 31.78 5.08
N ASP A 181 -18.09 31.48 4.19
CA ASP A 181 -19.45 31.06 4.50
C ASP A 181 -19.59 29.54 4.64
N ALA A 182 -18.55 28.77 4.34
CA ALA A 182 -18.54 27.32 4.50
C ALA A 182 -18.64 26.93 5.98
N THR A 183 -19.30 25.81 6.24
CA THR A 183 -19.33 25.22 7.57
C THR A 183 -18.03 24.46 7.84
N VAL A 184 -17.66 24.33 9.10
CA VAL A 184 -16.53 23.48 9.55
C VAL A 184 -16.70 22.07 8.99
N PHE A 185 -17.95 21.56 8.99
CA PHE A 185 -18.27 20.27 8.43
C PHE A 185 -17.97 20.20 6.92
N ALA A 186 -18.45 21.15 6.12
CA ALA A 186 -18.24 21.15 4.68
C ALA A 186 -16.75 21.33 4.31
N ALA A 187 -16.03 22.16 5.06
CA ALA A 187 -14.65 22.54 4.78
C ALA A 187 -13.62 21.47 5.20
N ALA A 188 -13.79 20.87 6.38
CA ALA A 188 -12.76 20.03 6.99
C ALA A 188 -13.19 18.57 7.20
N ILE A 189 -14.45 18.32 7.56
CA ILE A 189 -14.92 16.98 7.95
C ILE A 189 -15.39 16.16 6.73
N ARG A 190 -16.20 16.77 5.87
CA ARG A 190 -16.77 16.11 4.69
C ARG A 190 -15.72 15.54 3.73
N PRO A 191 -14.60 16.23 3.41
CA PRO A 191 -13.57 15.67 2.55
C PRO A 191 -12.96 14.37 3.10
N VAL A 192 -12.78 14.27 4.43
CA VAL A 192 -12.30 13.06 5.10
C VAL A 192 -13.32 11.92 4.94
N LEU A 193 -14.61 12.20 5.18
CA LEU A 193 -15.68 11.21 5.02
C LEU A 193 -15.82 10.74 3.55
N GLU A 194 -15.69 11.65 2.59
CA GLU A 194 -15.72 11.34 1.16
C GLU A 194 -14.57 10.42 0.76
N ALA A 195 -13.34 10.73 1.20
CA ALA A 195 -12.16 9.97 0.86
C ALA A 195 -12.14 8.57 1.51
N LYS A 196 -12.62 8.44 2.74
CA LYS A 196 -12.41 7.24 3.57
C LYS A 196 -13.67 6.38 3.75
N CYS A 197 -14.85 6.99 3.73
CA CYS A 197 -16.09 6.32 4.15
C CYS A 197 -17.11 6.15 3.02
N PHE A 198 -17.20 7.10 2.08
CA PHE A 198 -18.28 7.11 1.07
C PHE A 198 -18.21 5.92 0.11
N SER A 199 -17.05 5.29 -0.08
CA SER A 199 -16.95 4.08 -0.93
C SER A 199 -17.86 2.92 -0.48
N CYS A 200 -18.28 2.91 0.79
CA CYS A 200 -19.12 1.86 1.38
C CYS A 200 -20.38 2.37 2.12
N HIS A 201 -20.53 3.69 2.31
CA HIS A 201 -21.63 4.34 3.04
C HIS A 201 -22.24 5.49 2.22
N ASN A 202 -22.86 5.16 1.10
CA ASN A 202 -23.48 6.11 0.17
C ASN A 202 -24.88 5.63 -0.25
N GLU A 203 -25.59 6.41 -1.07
CA GLU A 203 -26.97 6.12 -1.50
C GLU A 203 -27.12 4.78 -2.23
N ARG A 204 -26.04 4.24 -2.81
CA ARG A 204 -26.01 2.99 -3.60
C ARG A 204 -25.46 1.79 -2.83
N LYS A 205 -24.74 2.04 -1.73
CA LYS A 205 -24.12 1.03 -0.88
C LYS A 205 -24.15 1.50 0.58
N THR A 206 -25.05 0.90 1.35
CA THR A 206 -25.32 1.26 2.75
C THR A 206 -24.93 0.10 3.69
N LYS A 207 -23.62 -0.19 3.80
CA LYS A 207 -23.16 -1.21 4.75
C LYS A 207 -23.54 -0.83 6.18
N GLY A 208 -24.10 -1.76 6.95
CA GLY A 208 -24.61 -1.51 8.31
C GLY A 208 -25.78 -0.51 8.37
N ALA A 209 -26.58 -0.43 7.29
CA ALA A 209 -27.65 0.54 7.05
C ALA A 209 -27.25 2.02 7.22
N LEU A 210 -25.96 2.33 7.12
CA LEU A 210 -25.43 3.67 7.37
C LEU A 210 -25.23 4.45 6.07
N LEU A 211 -25.85 5.63 5.98
CA LEU A 211 -25.79 6.54 4.83
C LEU A 211 -25.03 7.82 5.21
N MET A 212 -23.80 7.99 4.70
CA MET A 212 -22.94 9.14 5.04
C MET A 212 -22.93 10.25 3.97
N SER A 213 -23.46 9.98 2.78
CA SER A 213 -23.43 10.92 1.65
C SER A 213 -24.45 12.06 1.75
N THR A 214 -25.37 12.02 2.71
CA THR A 214 -26.37 13.08 2.93
C THR A 214 -26.40 13.50 4.40
N LYS A 215 -26.70 14.78 4.66
CA LYS A 215 -26.84 15.33 6.02
C LYS A 215 -27.89 14.58 6.84
N ALA A 216 -29.02 14.25 6.22
CA ALA A 216 -30.11 13.50 6.86
C ALA A 216 -29.68 12.06 7.22
N GLY A 217 -28.92 11.39 6.36
CA GLY A 217 -28.39 10.06 6.62
C GLY A 217 -27.40 10.03 7.79
N LEU A 218 -26.51 11.02 7.85
CA LEU A 218 -25.55 11.16 8.95
C LEU A 218 -26.23 11.31 10.31
N LEU A 219 -27.29 12.13 10.38
CA LEU A 219 -28.06 12.34 11.61
C LEU A 219 -28.94 11.13 11.98
N ALA A 220 -29.39 10.34 11.00
CA ALA A 220 -30.19 9.15 11.23
C ALA A 220 -29.39 7.99 11.86
N GLY A 221 -28.09 7.92 11.60
CA GLY A 221 -27.22 6.84 12.08
C GLY A 221 -27.38 5.54 11.29
N GLY A 222 -26.90 4.44 11.87
CA GLY A 222 -26.93 3.10 11.24
C GLY A 222 -27.58 2.05 12.14
N GLU A 223 -27.35 0.76 11.84
CA GLU A 223 -27.88 -0.38 12.59
C GLU A 223 -27.53 -0.36 14.09
N HIS A 224 -26.41 0.25 14.44
CA HIS A 224 -25.91 0.35 15.81
C HIS A 224 -26.23 1.68 16.50
N GLY A 225 -27.20 2.43 15.95
CA GLY A 225 -27.65 3.71 16.52
C GLY A 225 -26.95 4.93 15.91
N PRO A 226 -26.91 6.06 16.63
CA PRO A 226 -26.38 7.31 16.10
C PRO A 226 -24.88 7.20 15.81
N LEU A 227 -24.43 7.90 14.77
CA LEU A 227 -23.04 7.83 14.31
C LEU A 227 -22.07 8.45 15.34
N TRP A 228 -22.53 9.44 16.09
CA TRP A 228 -21.79 10.10 17.17
C TRP A 228 -22.72 10.56 18.28
N VAL A 229 -22.13 10.80 19.44
CA VAL A 229 -22.74 11.45 20.61
C VAL A 229 -22.06 12.81 20.78
N ALA A 230 -22.81 13.88 20.61
CA ALA A 230 -22.27 15.25 20.69
C ALA A 230 -21.60 15.48 22.06
N GLY A 231 -20.32 15.89 22.04
CA GLY A 231 -19.53 16.13 23.25
C GLY A 231 -18.85 14.90 23.86
N ASP A 232 -19.10 13.69 23.34
CA ASP A 232 -18.50 12.45 23.84
C ASP A 232 -17.96 11.57 22.70
N PRO A 233 -16.68 11.75 22.32
CA PRO A 233 -16.04 10.91 21.31
C PRO A 233 -15.88 9.45 21.73
N ALA A 234 -15.78 9.13 23.03
CA ALA A 234 -15.55 7.76 23.48
C ALA A 234 -16.80 6.88 23.30
N GLU A 235 -17.98 7.46 23.50
CA GLU A 235 -19.28 6.81 23.29
C GLU A 235 -19.79 6.94 21.84
N SER A 236 -19.03 7.59 20.96
CA SER A 236 -19.40 7.78 19.55
C SER A 236 -19.01 6.56 18.70
N GLN A 237 -20.01 5.97 18.02
CA GLN A 237 -19.81 4.79 17.16
C GLN A 237 -18.73 5.04 16.09
N LEU A 238 -18.68 6.22 15.47
CA LEU A 238 -17.65 6.56 14.49
C LEU A 238 -16.23 6.34 15.05
N MET A 239 -15.95 6.85 16.24
CA MET A 239 -14.63 6.74 16.86
C MET A 239 -14.35 5.33 17.33
N GLN A 240 -15.35 4.65 17.92
CA GLN A 240 -15.21 3.26 18.34
C GLN A 240 -14.80 2.36 17.18
N ARG A 241 -15.40 2.53 15.99
CA ARG A 241 -15.07 1.71 14.80
C ARG A 241 -13.73 2.07 14.16
N VAL A 242 -13.35 3.35 14.18
CA VAL A 242 -12.06 3.82 13.63
C VAL A 242 -10.88 3.45 14.53
N SER A 243 -11.11 3.32 15.83
CA SER A 243 -10.07 2.95 16.82
C SER A 243 -9.88 1.45 17.01
N LEU A 244 -10.62 0.60 16.27
CA LEU A 244 -10.42 -0.84 16.34
C LEU A 244 -9.09 -1.26 15.68
N PRO A 245 -8.53 -2.43 16.02
CA PRO A 245 -7.44 -3.02 15.25
C PRO A 245 -7.88 -3.27 13.79
N LEU A 246 -6.97 -3.07 12.83
CA LEU A 246 -7.26 -3.18 11.39
C LEU A 246 -7.86 -4.55 11.00
N GLU A 247 -7.50 -5.59 11.74
CA GLU A 247 -7.94 -6.97 11.55
C GLU A 247 -9.35 -7.24 12.11
N ALA A 248 -9.90 -6.32 12.91
CA ALA A 248 -11.24 -6.46 13.45
C ALA A 248 -12.27 -6.31 12.33
N LYS A 249 -13.23 -7.24 12.26
CA LYS A 249 -14.31 -7.22 11.25
C LYS A 249 -15.11 -5.92 11.25
N GLU A 250 -15.20 -5.27 12.41
CA GLU A 250 -15.94 -4.03 12.63
C GLU A 250 -15.10 -2.76 12.43
N HIS A 251 -13.80 -2.91 12.15
CA HIS A 251 -12.92 -1.79 11.88
C HIS A 251 -13.32 -1.05 10.61
N MET A 252 -13.38 0.27 10.68
CA MET A 252 -13.73 1.12 9.56
C MET A 252 -12.70 2.23 9.38
N PRO A 253 -12.14 2.42 8.17
CA PRO A 253 -12.38 1.68 6.93
C PRO A 253 -11.77 0.26 6.95
N PRO A 254 -12.36 -0.75 6.29
CA PRO A 254 -11.84 -2.13 6.30
C PRO A 254 -10.41 -2.26 5.74
N GLU A 255 -9.75 -3.37 6.08
CA GLU A 255 -8.43 -3.72 5.54
C GLU A 255 -8.40 -3.62 4.00
N GLY A 256 -7.35 -2.97 3.47
CA GLY A 256 -7.18 -2.73 2.03
C GLY A 256 -7.90 -1.50 1.49
N LYS A 257 -8.60 -0.72 2.33
CA LYS A 257 -9.13 0.61 1.98
C LYS A 257 -8.27 1.74 2.56
N PRO A 258 -8.33 2.96 1.99
CA PRO A 258 -7.61 4.12 2.53
C PRO A 258 -7.97 4.34 3.99
N GLN A 259 -6.99 4.22 4.88
CA GLN A 259 -7.15 4.43 6.32
C GLN A 259 -7.09 5.92 6.68
N LEU A 260 -7.65 6.27 7.83
CA LEU A 260 -7.48 7.61 8.39
C LEU A 260 -6.05 7.79 8.91
N THR A 261 -5.50 8.98 8.71
CA THR A 261 -4.26 9.43 9.34
C THR A 261 -4.52 9.89 10.78
N GLU A 262 -3.47 9.97 11.61
CA GLU A 262 -3.60 10.46 12.99
C GLU A 262 -4.20 11.87 13.06
N ALA A 263 -3.87 12.74 12.10
CA ALA A 263 -4.44 14.08 12.01
C ALA A 263 -5.94 14.06 11.70
N GLU A 264 -6.38 13.20 10.77
CA GLU A 264 -7.80 13.04 10.43
C GLU A 264 -8.60 12.44 11.60
N VAL A 265 -8.04 11.47 12.34
CA VAL A 265 -8.65 10.91 13.56
C VAL A 265 -8.81 12.00 14.62
N SER A 266 -7.75 12.79 14.85
CA SER A 266 -7.76 13.89 15.83
C SER A 266 -8.78 14.96 15.44
N LEU A 267 -8.89 15.28 14.15
CA LEU A 267 -9.88 16.24 13.63
C LEU A 267 -11.32 15.77 13.88
N LEU A 268 -11.64 14.52 13.59
CA LEU A 268 -12.97 13.95 13.86
C LEU A 268 -13.29 13.91 15.35
N GLN A 269 -12.31 13.52 16.18
CA GLN A 269 -12.44 13.49 17.62
C GLN A 269 -12.71 14.89 18.19
N ALA A 270 -11.93 15.89 17.79
CA ALA A 270 -12.10 17.28 18.23
C ALA A 270 -13.44 17.87 17.77
N TRP A 271 -13.89 17.54 16.55
CA TRP A 271 -15.19 17.98 16.04
C TRP A 271 -16.36 17.37 16.83
N ILE A 272 -16.30 16.08 17.15
CA ILE A 272 -17.31 15.43 18.00
C ILE A 272 -17.30 16.02 19.41
N GLN A 273 -16.12 16.23 19.98
CA GLN A 273 -15.94 16.85 21.30
C GLN A 273 -16.52 18.27 21.36
N ALA A 274 -16.44 19.02 20.25
CA ALA A 274 -17.01 20.35 20.10
C ALA A 274 -18.53 20.35 19.86
N GLY A 275 -19.17 19.18 19.77
CA GLY A 275 -20.62 19.03 19.62
C GLY A 275 -21.10 18.51 18.27
N ALA A 276 -20.17 18.17 17.36
CA ALA A 276 -20.48 17.64 16.02
C ALA A 276 -21.48 18.48 15.22
N ASP A 277 -21.38 19.81 15.31
CA ASP A 277 -22.29 20.73 14.63
C ASP A 277 -21.98 20.75 13.11
N LEU A 278 -23.00 20.43 12.31
CA LEU A 278 -22.94 20.39 10.85
C LEU A 278 -23.10 21.78 10.22
N ASP A 279 -23.64 22.73 10.98
CA ASP A 279 -23.99 24.09 10.55
C ASP A 279 -23.06 25.17 11.12
N GLN A 280 -22.13 24.80 12.00
CA GLN A 280 -21.12 25.71 12.54
C GLN A 280 -20.32 26.33 11.40
N ARG A 281 -20.40 27.66 11.26
CA ARG A 281 -19.64 28.40 10.23
C ARG A 281 -18.17 28.44 10.61
N LEU A 282 -17.32 28.35 9.60
CA LEU A 282 -15.87 28.45 9.78
C LEU A 282 -15.47 29.81 10.39
N ALA A 283 -16.18 30.89 10.05
CA ALA A 283 -15.94 32.23 10.59
C ALA A 283 -16.25 32.36 12.11
N ASP A 284 -17.13 31.53 12.63
CA ASP A 284 -17.55 31.56 14.05
C ASP A 284 -16.70 30.62 14.92
N LEU A 285 -15.75 29.89 14.31
CA LEU A 285 -14.85 28.98 15.01
C LEU A 285 -13.71 29.76 15.68
N ALA A 286 -13.50 29.54 16.97
CA ALA A 286 -12.38 30.13 17.71
C ALA A 286 -11.05 29.56 17.16
N PRO A 287 -10.17 30.39 16.57
CA PRO A 287 -8.97 29.92 15.86
C PRO A 287 -7.91 29.32 16.79
N ASP A 288 -7.95 29.67 18.08
CA ASP A 288 -7.09 29.16 19.15
C ASP A 288 -7.63 27.89 19.82
N SER A 289 -8.87 27.48 19.50
CA SER A 289 -9.42 26.21 19.98
C SER A 289 -8.71 25.01 19.32
N GLU A 290 -8.72 23.87 19.99
CA GLU A 290 -8.15 22.62 19.48
C GLU A 290 -8.72 22.26 18.09
N LEU A 291 -10.04 22.39 17.92
CA LEU A 291 -10.71 22.22 16.63
C LEU A 291 -10.28 23.28 15.60
N GLY A 292 -10.15 24.55 16.01
CA GLY A 292 -9.69 25.64 15.15
C GLY A 292 -8.30 25.42 14.56
N LEU A 293 -7.36 24.93 15.37
CA LEU A 293 -6.00 24.61 14.94
C LEU A 293 -5.98 23.45 13.95
N LEU A 294 -6.73 22.38 14.23
CA LEU A 294 -6.82 21.19 13.38
C LEU A 294 -7.53 21.49 12.05
N VAL A 295 -8.60 22.29 12.07
CA VAL A 295 -9.29 22.75 10.86
C VAL A 295 -8.38 23.63 10.01
N THR A 296 -7.61 24.54 10.63
CA THR A 296 -6.65 25.39 9.91
C THR A 296 -5.53 24.55 9.27
N ALA A 297 -5.04 23.53 9.96
CA ALA A 297 -4.04 22.60 9.44
C ALA A 297 -4.58 21.74 8.28
N GLN A 298 -5.86 21.37 8.31
CA GLN A 298 -6.51 20.54 7.29
C GLN A 298 -6.92 21.34 6.04
N VAL A 299 -7.50 22.53 6.23
CA VAL A 299 -8.04 23.37 5.14
C VAL A 299 -6.93 24.17 4.44
N GLY A 300 -5.81 24.42 5.13
CA GLY A 300 -4.77 25.33 4.66
C GLY A 300 -5.26 26.78 4.74
N THR A 301 -4.39 27.70 5.12
CA THR A 301 -4.72 29.13 5.14
C THR A 301 -4.98 29.64 3.73
N ARG A 302 -6.24 29.76 3.31
CA ARG A 302 -6.64 30.70 2.25
C ARG A 302 -8.11 31.09 2.41
N ALA A 303 -8.33 32.32 2.89
CA ALA A 303 -9.57 33.00 2.61
C ALA A 303 -9.73 33.10 1.07
N PRO A 304 -10.94 32.94 0.51
CA PRO A 304 -11.16 33.15 -0.91
C PRO A 304 -10.74 34.57 -1.25
N GLU A 305 -9.78 34.70 -2.16
CA GLU A 305 -9.43 36.00 -2.70
C GLU A 305 -10.59 36.45 -3.60
N THR A 306 -11.28 37.52 -3.19
CA THR A 306 -12.35 38.11 -3.99
C THR A 306 -11.73 38.97 -5.08
N TYR A 307 -11.93 38.58 -6.33
CA TYR A 307 -11.47 39.33 -7.50
C TYR A 307 -12.56 40.30 -7.98
N SER A 308 -12.20 41.56 -8.20
CA SER A 308 -13.16 42.63 -8.54
C SER A 308 -13.33 42.91 -10.04
N PHE A 309 -12.63 42.17 -10.91
CA PHE A 309 -12.67 42.37 -12.35
C PHE A 309 -13.80 41.57 -13.03
N VAL A 310 -14.22 42.00 -14.22
CA VAL A 310 -15.32 41.40 -14.98
C VAL A 310 -14.90 40.01 -15.51
N PRO A 311 -15.71 38.95 -15.31
CA PRO A 311 -15.44 37.62 -15.86
C PRO A 311 -15.27 37.66 -17.39
N ALA A 312 -14.40 36.81 -17.93
CA ALA A 312 -14.31 36.62 -19.37
C ALA A 312 -15.54 35.87 -19.90
N GLU A 313 -15.94 36.15 -21.15
CA GLU A 313 -17.05 35.46 -21.81
C GLU A 313 -16.74 33.95 -21.93
N PRO A 314 -17.69 33.04 -21.57
CA PRO A 314 -17.47 31.61 -21.64
C PRO A 314 -17.05 31.11 -23.03
N SER A 315 -17.55 31.74 -24.10
CA SER A 315 -17.19 31.39 -25.48
C SER A 315 -15.73 31.72 -25.80
N LEU A 316 -15.20 32.83 -25.27
CA LEU A 316 -13.80 33.19 -25.43
C LEU A 316 -12.89 32.21 -24.69
N ILE A 317 -13.27 31.80 -23.47
CA ILE A 317 -12.55 30.77 -22.71
C ILE A 317 -12.52 29.47 -23.51
N GLN A 318 -13.65 29.06 -24.09
CA GLN A 318 -13.74 27.85 -24.90
C GLN A 318 -12.90 27.94 -26.18
N GLU A 319 -12.88 29.08 -26.86
CA GLU A 319 -12.05 29.32 -28.05
C GLU A 319 -10.55 29.26 -27.74
N LEU A 320 -10.15 29.78 -26.58
CA LEU A 320 -8.77 29.73 -26.13
C LEU A 320 -8.35 28.33 -25.62
N ASN A 321 -9.28 27.43 -25.31
CA ASN A 321 -8.92 26.07 -24.94
C ASN A 321 -8.51 25.26 -26.18
N THR A 322 -7.32 24.65 -26.13
CA THR A 322 -6.79 23.81 -27.21
C THR A 322 -6.26 22.49 -26.62
N PRO A 323 -5.94 21.47 -27.43
CA PRO A 323 -5.31 20.24 -26.94
C PRO A 323 -3.95 20.46 -26.23
N PHE A 324 -3.38 21.66 -26.30
CA PHE A 324 -2.06 22.01 -25.73
C PHE A 324 -2.12 23.17 -24.72
N ARG A 325 -3.31 23.75 -24.48
CA ARG A 325 -3.53 24.85 -23.55
C ARG A 325 -4.89 24.71 -22.88
N THR A 326 -4.89 24.68 -21.55
CA THR A 326 -6.11 24.76 -20.75
C THR A 326 -6.23 26.15 -20.15
N LEU A 327 -7.45 26.70 -20.19
CA LEU A 327 -7.81 27.97 -19.58
C LEU A 327 -9.13 27.77 -18.84
N ARG A 328 -9.14 27.98 -17.52
CA ARG A 328 -10.31 27.71 -16.68
C ARG A 328 -10.38 28.67 -15.48
N PRO A 329 -11.57 28.91 -14.92
CA PRO A 329 -11.69 29.66 -13.68
C PRO A 329 -10.90 28.99 -12.54
N VAL A 330 -10.32 29.79 -11.63
CA VAL A 330 -9.65 29.27 -10.42
C VAL A 330 -10.62 28.60 -9.45
N ALA A 331 -11.91 28.89 -9.59
CA ALA A 331 -12.99 28.35 -8.79
C ALA A 331 -14.32 28.53 -9.50
N LEU A 332 -15.32 27.74 -9.13
CA LEU A 332 -16.68 27.87 -9.65
C LEU A 332 -17.23 29.29 -9.35
N GLY A 333 -17.56 30.04 -10.40
CA GLY A 333 -18.08 31.41 -10.29
C GLY A 333 -17.02 32.50 -10.09
N SER A 334 -15.73 32.16 -10.02
CA SER A 334 -14.66 33.16 -9.96
C SER A 334 -14.44 33.82 -11.33
N PRO A 335 -14.27 35.16 -11.39
CA PRO A 335 -13.88 35.83 -12.62
C PRO A 335 -12.41 35.56 -12.99
N ALA A 336 -11.60 35.09 -12.03
CA ALA A 336 -10.17 34.85 -12.20
C ALA A 336 -9.90 33.53 -12.91
N LEU A 337 -8.94 33.56 -13.82
CA LEU A 337 -8.57 32.45 -14.68
C LEU A 337 -7.17 31.95 -14.36
N GLN A 338 -6.99 30.64 -14.47
CA GLN A 338 -5.70 29.99 -14.52
C GLN A 338 -5.50 29.36 -15.90
N ALA A 339 -4.29 29.52 -16.44
CA ALA A 339 -3.87 28.93 -17.69
C ALA A 339 -2.71 27.96 -17.47
N GLU A 340 -2.76 26.84 -18.16
CA GLU A 340 -1.64 25.91 -18.27
C GLU A 340 -1.40 25.60 -19.74
N ILE A 341 -0.14 25.73 -20.16
CA ILE A 341 0.32 25.32 -21.48
C ILE A 341 1.21 24.10 -21.27
N PHE A 342 0.99 23.05 -22.06
CA PHE A 342 1.66 21.77 -21.88
C PHE A 342 2.08 21.17 -23.22
N VAL A 343 2.87 20.09 -23.16
CA VAL A 343 3.47 19.38 -24.30
C VAL A 343 4.56 20.18 -25.05
N ARG A 344 5.81 20.06 -24.56
CA ARG A 344 7.02 20.71 -25.13
C ARG A 344 7.13 20.58 -26.65
N ASN A 345 6.90 19.40 -27.20
CA ASN A 345 7.13 19.10 -28.62
C ASN A 345 6.18 19.83 -29.59
N TYR A 346 5.04 20.34 -29.10
CA TYR A 346 4.05 21.04 -29.91
C TYR A 346 3.89 22.49 -29.50
N TYR A 347 4.74 23.00 -28.62
CA TYR A 347 4.65 24.38 -28.18
C TYR A 347 4.86 25.36 -29.34
N GLU A 348 3.94 26.30 -29.47
CA GLU A 348 4.07 27.44 -30.37
C GLU A 348 3.88 28.72 -29.56
N ARG A 349 4.69 29.76 -29.84
CA ARG A 349 4.63 31.06 -29.12
C ARG A 349 3.23 31.68 -29.12
N ARG A 350 2.42 31.40 -30.15
CA ARG A 350 1.03 31.86 -30.23
C ARG A 350 0.15 31.40 -29.06
N PHE A 351 0.44 30.24 -28.46
CA PHE A 351 -0.33 29.75 -27.32
C PHE A 351 -0.17 30.64 -26.09
N LEU A 352 0.98 31.29 -25.94
CA LEU A 352 1.18 32.33 -24.96
C LEU A 352 0.53 33.65 -25.42
N THR A 353 0.78 34.09 -26.66
CA THR A 353 0.35 35.43 -27.09
C THR A 353 -1.16 35.60 -27.21
N GLU A 354 -1.89 34.56 -27.56
CA GLU A 354 -3.36 34.57 -27.61
C GLU A 354 -4.01 34.79 -26.22
N LEU A 355 -3.30 34.53 -25.11
CA LEU A 355 -3.79 34.83 -23.75
C LEU A 355 -3.90 36.34 -23.48
N GLU A 356 -3.42 37.20 -24.39
CA GLU A 356 -3.66 38.65 -24.30
C GLU A 356 -5.16 38.97 -24.18
N ALA A 357 -6.02 38.17 -24.84
CA ALA A 357 -7.47 38.34 -24.82
C ALA A 357 -8.09 38.23 -23.41
N VAL A 358 -7.40 37.59 -22.47
CA VAL A 358 -7.82 37.39 -21.07
C VAL A 358 -6.82 37.96 -20.06
N LYS A 359 -5.99 38.92 -20.49
CA LYS A 359 -4.90 39.45 -19.66
C LYS A 359 -5.34 40.05 -18.33
N THR A 360 -6.57 40.56 -18.26
CA THR A 360 -7.13 41.11 -17.02
C THR A 360 -7.58 40.02 -16.04
N GLN A 361 -8.04 38.88 -16.54
CA GLN A 361 -8.57 37.80 -15.70
C GLN A 361 -7.52 36.77 -15.31
N LEU A 362 -6.39 36.71 -16.02
CA LEU A 362 -5.35 35.70 -15.78
C LEU A 362 -4.58 35.97 -14.48
N VAL A 363 -4.73 35.09 -13.50
CA VAL A 363 -4.05 35.17 -12.18
C VAL A 363 -3.01 34.08 -11.98
N SER A 364 -3.08 32.97 -12.73
CA SER A 364 -2.06 31.93 -12.69
C SER A 364 -1.69 31.43 -14.08
N LEU A 365 -0.38 31.27 -14.32
CA LEU A 365 0.17 30.75 -15.56
C LEU A 365 1.22 29.67 -15.26
N ASN A 366 1.01 28.46 -15.80
CA ASN A 366 1.96 27.36 -15.73
C ASN A 366 2.49 27.01 -17.12
N MET A 367 3.81 27.02 -17.27
CA MET A 367 4.54 26.73 -18.51
C MET A 367 5.70 25.76 -18.28
N THR A 368 5.54 24.84 -17.33
CA THR A 368 6.59 23.88 -16.94
C THR A 368 7.09 23.05 -18.13
N ASN A 369 8.41 22.90 -18.24
CA ASN A 369 9.12 22.12 -19.27
C ASN A 369 8.86 22.55 -20.73
N LEU A 370 8.41 23.79 -20.95
CA LEU A 370 8.23 24.37 -22.28
C LEU A 370 9.49 25.15 -22.72
N PRO A 371 9.74 25.32 -24.03
CA PRO A 371 10.86 26.09 -24.54
C PRO A 371 10.57 27.61 -24.47
N VAL A 372 10.29 28.08 -23.26
CA VAL A 372 10.09 29.51 -22.93
C VAL A 372 11.45 30.16 -22.72
N THR A 373 11.65 31.33 -23.32
CA THR A 373 12.92 32.05 -23.31
C THR A 373 12.79 33.39 -22.60
N ASP A 374 13.92 34.06 -22.34
CA ASP A 374 13.96 35.41 -21.76
C ASP A 374 13.13 36.44 -22.59
N GLU A 375 12.96 36.25 -23.91
CA GLU A 375 12.12 37.13 -24.73
C GLU A 375 10.62 37.04 -24.41
N ASP A 376 10.18 35.91 -23.84
CA ASP A 376 8.77 35.70 -23.51
C ASP A 376 8.38 36.37 -22.19
N LEU A 377 9.35 36.67 -21.32
CA LEU A 377 9.10 37.34 -20.04
C LEU A 377 8.53 38.75 -20.21
N ALA A 378 8.94 39.48 -21.25
CA ALA A 378 8.39 40.78 -21.60
C ALA A 378 6.89 40.72 -21.98
N PHE A 379 6.45 39.61 -22.59
CA PHE A 379 5.04 39.40 -22.87
C PHE A 379 4.27 39.00 -21.61
N ILE A 380 4.84 38.13 -20.77
CA ILE A 380 4.24 37.73 -19.49
C ILE A 380 4.07 38.93 -18.56
N GLY A 381 4.98 39.90 -18.60
CA GLY A 381 4.89 41.17 -17.88
C GLY A 381 3.61 41.99 -18.16
N GLN A 382 2.86 41.67 -19.22
CA GLN A 382 1.63 42.37 -19.58
C GLN A 382 0.38 41.89 -18.83
N PHE A 383 0.50 40.90 -17.93
CA PHE A 383 -0.61 40.34 -17.15
C PHE A 383 -0.70 41.04 -15.76
N PRO A 384 -1.51 42.12 -15.61
CA PRO A 384 -1.48 42.97 -14.41
C PRO A 384 -1.91 42.28 -13.12
N HIS A 385 -2.72 41.23 -13.22
CA HIS A 385 -3.27 40.48 -12.09
C HIS A 385 -2.61 39.10 -11.91
N LEU A 386 -1.49 38.83 -12.60
CA LEU A 386 -0.80 37.56 -12.47
C LEU A 386 -0.18 37.42 -11.07
N GLU A 387 -0.65 36.44 -10.32
CA GLU A 387 -0.23 36.18 -8.94
C GLU A 387 0.72 34.99 -8.82
N LYS A 388 0.57 34.00 -9.69
CA LYS A 388 1.37 32.77 -9.67
C LYS A 388 1.91 32.44 -11.05
N LEU A 389 3.23 32.38 -11.17
CA LEU A 389 3.93 32.04 -12.40
C LEU A 389 4.86 30.84 -12.18
N ILE A 390 4.68 29.78 -12.96
CA ILE A 390 5.51 28.58 -12.93
C ILE A 390 6.24 28.41 -14.26
N LEU A 391 7.57 28.49 -14.22
CA LEU A 391 8.51 28.40 -15.34
C LEU A 391 9.55 27.30 -15.13
N ASN A 392 9.23 26.27 -14.36
CA ASN A 392 10.16 25.20 -14.03
C ASN A 392 10.62 24.46 -15.30
N GLY A 393 11.92 24.18 -15.44
CA GLY A 393 12.47 23.43 -16.57
C GLY A 393 12.37 24.13 -17.93
N THR A 394 12.17 25.45 -17.94
CA THR A 394 12.19 26.28 -19.17
C THR A 394 13.61 26.70 -19.55
N GLU A 395 13.77 27.40 -20.67
CA GLU A 395 15.05 27.82 -21.23
C GLU A 395 15.42 29.26 -20.83
N ILE A 396 14.79 29.79 -19.77
CA ILE A 396 15.11 31.11 -19.23
C ILE A 396 16.51 31.11 -18.57
N THR A 397 17.27 32.15 -18.86
CA THR A 397 18.60 32.39 -18.25
C THR A 397 18.53 33.37 -17.09
N GLY A 398 17.46 34.15 -17.00
CA GLY A 398 17.26 35.15 -15.96
C GLY A 398 17.71 36.56 -16.36
N ALA A 399 18.21 36.73 -17.59
CA ALA A 399 18.70 38.01 -18.11
C ALA A 399 17.61 39.10 -18.15
N THR A 400 16.35 38.72 -18.37
CA THR A 400 15.19 39.64 -18.48
C THR A 400 14.15 39.41 -17.38
N LEU A 401 14.49 38.73 -16.28
CA LEU A 401 13.57 38.52 -15.15
C LEU A 401 12.97 39.82 -14.58
N GLY A 402 13.69 40.94 -14.72
CA GLY A 402 13.20 42.27 -14.33
C GLY A 402 11.92 42.71 -15.05
N GLU A 403 11.61 42.19 -16.24
CA GLU A 403 10.36 42.49 -16.96
C GLU A 403 9.11 42.08 -16.16
N LEU A 404 9.24 41.08 -15.28
CA LEU A 404 8.15 40.63 -14.42
C LEU A 404 7.76 41.64 -13.34
N GLN A 405 8.55 42.72 -13.12
CA GLN A 405 8.16 43.81 -12.21
C GLN A 405 6.83 44.46 -12.58
N ALA A 406 6.42 44.39 -13.86
CA ALA A 406 5.13 44.87 -14.32
C ALA A 406 3.95 44.04 -13.75
N CYS A 407 4.18 42.78 -13.37
CA CYS A 407 3.20 41.91 -12.70
C CYS A 407 3.11 42.25 -11.20
N THR A 408 2.60 43.43 -10.86
CA THR A 408 2.57 43.94 -9.47
C THR A 408 1.82 43.05 -8.47
N ALA A 409 0.92 42.19 -8.96
CA ALA A 409 0.18 41.21 -8.16
C ALA A 409 0.94 39.89 -7.91
N LEU A 410 2.15 39.70 -8.48
CA LEU A 410 2.88 38.45 -8.44
C LEU A 410 3.31 38.10 -7.01
N LYS A 411 2.79 37.00 -6.47
CA LYS A 411 3.05 36.47 -5.12
C LYS A 411 4.02 35.29 -5.13
N SER A 412 3.93 34.45 -6.16
CA SER A 412 4.71 33.21 -6.26
C SER A 412 5.37 33.10 -7.64
N LEU A 413 6.69 32.89 -7.64
CA LEU A 413 7.46 32.60 -8.85
C LEU A 413 8.25 31.30 -8.68
N ALA A 414 8.06 30.36 -9.61
CA ALA A 414 8.84 29.12 -9.65
C ALA A 414 9.70 29.07 -10.91
N VAL A 415 11.02 28.96 -10.73
CA VAL A 415 12.04 28.94 -11.80
C VAL A 415 13.01 27.77 -11.60
N SER A 416 12.54 26.69 -10.98
CA SER A 416 13.38 25.52 -10.68
C SER A 416 13.82 24.80 -11.96
N ASN A 417 15.02 24.20 -11.96
CA ASN A 417 15.63 23.56 -13.15
C ASN A 417 15.84 24.52 -14.33
N THR A 418 16.26 25.77 -14.07
CA THR A 418 16.55 26.77 -15.11
C THR A 418 17.98 27.29 -14.97
N ALA A 419 18.45 28.07 -15.95
CA ALA A 419 19.78 28.68 -15.92
C ALA A 419 19.82 30.01 -15.13
N VAL A 420 18.77 30.32 -14.37
CA VAL A 420 18.65 31.54 -13.56
C VAL A 420 19.72 31.59 -12.47
N ASP A 421 20.38 32.74 -12.36
CA ASP A 421 21.41 33.04 -11.36
C ASP A 421 20.93 34.08 -10.31
N ALA A 422 21.79 34.34 -9.32
CA ALA A 422 21.50 35.30 -8.26
C ALA A 422 21.38 36.77 -8.77
N ALA A 423 22.04 37.10 -9.88
CA ALA A 423 21.98 38.44 -10.48
C ALA A 423 20.60 38.70 -11.11
N GLY A 424 20.09 37.75 -11.89
CA GLY A 424 18.75 37.80 -12.49
C GLY A 424 17.65 37.87 -11.43
N LEU A 425 17.76 37.09 -10.35
CA LEU A 425 16.79 37.13 -9.25
C LEU A 425 16.83 38.45 -8.46
N SER A 426 17.99 39.10 -8.37
CA SER A 426 18.11 40.40 -7.72
C SER A 426 17.27 41.48 -8.43
N ALA A 427 16.98 41.30 -9.73
CA ALA A 427 16.09 42.19 -10.48
C ALA A 427 14.62 42.09 -10.03
N LEU A 428 14.23 41.10 -9.21
CA LEU A 428 12.87 40.95 -8.70
C LEU A 428 12.60 41.78 -7.43
N ALA A 429 13.61 42.48 -6.89
CA ALA A 429 13.49 43.28 -5.67
C ALA A 429 12.42 44.38 -5.73
N GLY A 430 12.00 44.80 -6.92
CA GLY A 430 10.95 45.78 -7.14
C GLY A 430 9.52 45.25 -7.01
N LEU A 431 9.30 43.93 -6.84
CA LEU A 431 7.97 43.34 -6.77
C LEU A 431 7.37 43.45 -5.35
N PRO A 432 6.30 44.25 -5.15
CA PRO A 432 5.74 44.49 -3.82
C PRO A 432 4.98 43.27 -3.26
N GLY A 433 4.43 42.45 -4.16
CA GLY A 433 3.58 41.31 -3.83
C GLY A 433 4.33 40.00 -3.62
N LEU A 434 5.61 39.90 -4.01
CA LEU A 434 6.32 38.63 -4.05
C LEU A 434 6.53 38.09 -2.62
N ARG A 435 6.22 36.81 -2.42
CA ARG A 435 6.31 36.10 -1.14
C ARG A 435 7.06 34.79 -1.25
N GLU A 436 7.01 34.10 -2.39
CA GLU A 436 7.62 32.79 -2.56
C GLU A 436 8.42 32.71 -3.85
N LEU A 437 9.63 32.15 -3.74
CA LEU A 437 10.54 31.95 -4.87
C LEU A 437 11.10 30.53 -4.84
N PHE A 438 10.78 29.71 -5.85
CA PHE A 438 11.22 28.32 -5.94
C PHE A 438 12.44 28.19 -6.86
N LEU A 439 13.56 27.83 -6.25
CA LEU A 439 14.93 27.91 -6.80
C LEU A 439 15.64 26.55 -6.86
N TRP A 440 14.90 25.43 -6.91
CA TRP A 440 15.53 24.12 -6.91
C TRP A 440 16.32 23.92 -8.19
N ASN A 441 17.58 23.48 -8.08
CA ASN A 441 18.45 23.19 -9.23
C ASN A 441 18.58 24.38 -10.23
N THR A 442 18.85 25.57 -9.70
CA THR A 442 19.24 26.77 -10.48
C THR A 442 20.75 27.01 -10.38
N GLN A 443 21.25 28.13 -10.91
CA GLN A 443 22.65 28.54 -10.76
C GLN A 443 22.92 29.31 -9.45
N VAL A 444 21.98 29.29 -8.50
CA VAL A 444 22.12 29.92 -7.18
C VAL A 444 22.76 28.93 -6.22
N ASP A 445 23.89 29.30 -5.62
CA ASP A 445 24.58 28.49 -4.63
C ASP A 445 24.33 28.96 -3.18
N SER A 446 24.94 28.27 -2.20
CA SER A 446 24.80 28.61 -0.79
C SER A 446 25.45 29.95 -0.40
N ALA A 447 26.44 30.43 -1.17
CA ALA A 447 27.07 31.72 -0.94
C ALA A 447 26.18 32.88 -1.41
N ASP A 448 25.41 32.67 -2.47
CA ASP A 448 24.49 33.65 -3.03
C ASP A 448 23.28 33.93 -2.13
N LEU A 449 22.77 32.90 -1.42
CA LEU A 449 21.53 32.99 -0.64
C LEU A 449 21.51 34.13 0.37
N GLY A 450 22.64 34.37 1.05
CA GLY A 450 22.73 35.44 2.03
C GLY A 450 22.52 36.82 1.40
N SER A 451 23.12 37.06 0.23
CA SER A 451 22.96 38.31 -0.51
C SER A 451 21.56 38.44 -1.13
N LEU A 452 20.99 37.33 -1.58
CA LEU A 452 19.66 37.29 -2.19
C LEU A 452 18.56 37.56 -1.15
N ALA A 453 18.66 36.95 0.04
CA ALA A 453 17.75 37.19 1.15
C ALA A 453 17.78 38.64 1.65
N GLN A 454 18.94 39.31 1.58
CA GLN A 454 19.06 40.74 1.89
C GLN A 454 18.39 41.63 0.85
N ARG A 455 18.45 41.27 -0.43
CA ARG A 455 17.85 42.04 -1.54
C ARG A 455 16.35 41.80 -1.70
N LEU A 456 15.86 40.64 -1.26
CA LEU A 456 14.45 40.24 -1.30
C LEU A 456 13.91 40.02 0.13
N PRO A 457 13.86 41.07 0.97
CA PRO A 457 13.42 40.93 2.35
C PRO A 457 11.94 40.52 2.39
N GLY A 458 11.63 39.43 3.09
CA GLY A 458 10.26 38.92 3.23
C GLY A 458 9.81 37.95 2.14
N VAL A 459 10.67 37.59 1.19
CA VAL A 459 10.43 36.51 0.23
C VAL A 459 11.01 35.20 0.76
N ALA A 460 10.17 34.18 0.89
CA ALA A 460 10.58 32.83 1.22
C ALA A 460 11.30 32.18 0.03
N LEU A 461 12.61 32.00 0.18
CA LEU A 461 13.45 31.30 -0.81
C LEU A 461 13.37 29.80 -0.57
N GLN A 462 12.76 29.08 -1.52
CA GLN A 462 12.60 27.63 -1.49
C GLN A 462 13.69 27.00 -2.36
N THR A 463 14.81 26.58 -1.77
CA THR A 463 16.01 26.11 -2.51
C THR A 463 16.14 24.60 -2.56
N GLY A 464 15.33 23.87 -1.80
CA GLY A 464 15.43 22.41 -1.69
C GLY A 464 16.68 21.98 -0.93
N TYR A 465 17.07 20.72 -1.10
CA TYR A 465 18.30 20.20 -0.52
C TYR A 465 19.51 20.66 -1.33
N MET A 466 20.36 21.48 -0.73
CA MET A 466 21.68 21.81 -1.26
C MET A 466 22.73 20.95 -0.56
N PRO A 467 23.47 20.11 -1.29
CA PRO A 467 24.48 19.25 -0.69
C PRO A 467 25.55 20.08 0.03
N ASP A 468 25.76 19.84 1.32
CA ASP A 468 26.93 20.37 2.03
C ASP A 468 28.14 19.47 1.69
N PRO A 469 29.21 20.00 1.07
CA PRO A 469 30.39 19.21 0.74
C PRO A 469 31.14 18.66 1.98
N THR A 470 30.78 19.10 3.19
CA THR A 470 31.32 18.58 4.46
C THR A 470 30.44 17.52 5.13
N GLU A 471 29.23 17.29 4.62
CA GLU A 471 28.29 16.34 5.20
C GLU A 471 28.71 14.89 4.92
N GLN A 472 28.96 14.13 5.99
CA GLN A 472 29.25 12.71 5.89
C GLN A 472 27.94 11.90 5.91
N LEU A 473 27.67 11.25 4.78
CA LEU A 473 26.50 10.39 4.65
C LEU A 473 26.67 9.08 5.44
N ARG A 474 25.59 8.58 6.03
CA ARG A 474 25.54 7.30 6.73
C ARG A 474 25.26 6.14 5.78
N LEU A 475 26.00 5.04 5.93
CA LEU A 475 25.78 3.82 5.15
C LEU A 475 24.50 3.09 5.55
N SER A 476 23.88 2.42 4.59
CA SER A 476 22.81 1.47 4.85
C SER A 476 23.34 0.21 5.55
N PRO A 477 22.59 -0.37 6.51
CA PRO A 477 23.00 -1.60 7.18
C PRO A 477 23.10 -2.78 6.20
N PRO A 478 24.00 -3.75 6.46
CA PRO A 478 24.02 -5.02 5.73
C PRO A 478 22.66 -5.73 5.76
N GLN A 479 22.38 -6.55 4.76
CA GLN A 479 21.15 -7.33 4.64
C GLN A 479 21.49 -8.82 4.48
N LEU A 480 20.64 -9.69 5.01
CA LEU A 480 20.71 -11.13 4.77
C LEU A 480 20.03 -11.45 3.44
N LYS A 481 20.78 -12.08 2.52
CA LYS A 481 20.27 -12.47 1.20
C LYS A 481 19.45 -13.77 1.23
N ASN A 482 19.64 -14.60 2.25
CA ASN A 482 18.90 -15.85 2.41
C ASN A 482 17.38 -15.58 2.48
N ALA A 483 16.59 -16.51 1.95
CA ALA A 483 15.14 -16.38 1.95
C ALA A 483 14.51 -16.56 3.35
N SER A 484 15.24 -17.20 4.27
CA SER A 484 14.79 -17.49 5.63
C SER A 484 15.94 -17.39 6.62
N SER A 485 15.61 -17.14 7.89
CA SER A 485 16.52 -17.26 9.03
C SER A 485 16.76 -18.72 9.46
N LEU A 486 15.94 -19.66 8.97
CA LEU A 486 16.14 -21.10 9.12
C LEU A 486 16.82 -21.66 7.86
N LEU A 487 18.12 -21.93 7.95
CA LEU A 487 18.96 -22.36 6.83
C LEU A 487 18.92 -23.88 6.64
N ALA A 488 18.75 -24.35 5.41
CA ALA A 488 18.77 -25.79 5.10
C ALA A 488 20.16 -26.42 5.34
N GLU A 489 20.23 -27.75 5.34
CA GLU A 489 21.49 -28.47 5.50
C GLU A 489 22.50 -28.06 4.42
N GLY A 490 23.69 -27.62 4.84
CA GLY A 490 24.75 -27.13 3.94
C GLY A 490 24.55 -25.71 3.40
N GLU A 491 23.40 -25.08 3.65
CA GLU A 491 23.17 -23.67 3.33
C GLU A 491 24.00 -22.76 4.25
N ARG A 492 24.50 -21.66 3.68
CA ARG A 492 25.39 -20.70 4.36
C ARG A 492 24.72 -19.34 4.44
N ALA A 493 25.03 -18.57 5.48
CA ALA A 493 24.56 -17.21 5.64
C ALA A 493 25.27 -16.29 4.63
N ILE A 494 24.48 -15.56 3.84
CA ILE A 494 24.97 -14.67 2.79
C ILE A 494 24.56 -13.25 3.15
N LEU A 495 25.56 -12.39 3.35
CA LEU A 495 25.37 -10.95 3.57
C LEU A 495 25.54 -10.17 2.27
N GLU A 496 24.78 -9.09 2.11
CA GLU A 496 24.93 -8.13 1.02
C GLU A 496 24.70 -6.69 1.49
N ASN A 497 25.18 -5.73 0.71
CA ASN A 497 24.86 -4.31 0.86
C ASN A 497 24.51 -3.75 -0.52
N LYS A 498 23.48 -2.88 -0.59
CA LYS A 498 23.04 -2.29 -1.86
C LYS A 498 24.07 -1.31 -2.43
N LEU A 499 24.93 -0.74 -1.58
CA LEU A 499 25.98 0.17 -2.00
C LEU A 499 27.26 -0.61 -2.39
N PRO A 500 27.81 -0.41 -3.60
CA PRO A 500 29.07 -1.03 -4.00
C PRO A 500 30.26 -0.42 -3.26
N GLY A 501 31.32 -1.21 -3.08
CA GLY A 501 32.57 -0.76 -2.44
C GLY A 501 32.47 -0.57 -0.93
N VAL A 502 31.54 -1.28 -0.28
CA VAL A 502 31.35 -1.28 1.17
C VAL A 502 32.04 -2.49 1.78
N ASP A 503 32.75 -2.26 2.89
CA ASP A 503 33.35 -3.31 3.70
C ASP A 503 32.39 -3.75 4.80
N ILE A 504 31.89 -4.99 4.71
CA ILE A 504 31.04 -5.58 5.75
C ILE A 504 31.93 -6.29 6.77
N ARG A 505 31.79 -5.95 8.04
CA ARG A 505 32.39 -6.65 9.18
C ARG A 505 31.30 -7.37 9.96
N TYR A 506 31.63 -8.50 10.56
CA TYR A 506 30.66 -9.30 11.30
C TYR A 506 31.25 -10.04 12.50
N THR A 507 30.38 -10.44 13.42
CA THR A 507 30.67 -11.28 14.59
C THR A 507 29.61 -12.37 14.71
N LEU A 508 29.97 -13.51 15.30
CA LEU A 508 29.09 -14.68 15.48
C LEU A 508 28.82 -15.01 16.95
N ASP A 509 29.53 -14.34 17.86
CA ASP A 509 29.45 -14.52 19.31
C ASP A 509 28.51 -13.49 19.99
N GLY A 510 27.87 -12.62 19.19
CA GLY A 510 26.99 -11.57 19.66
C GLY A 510 27.69 -10.27 20.09
N SER A 511 29.03 -10.20 20.03
CA SER A 511 29.78 -8.95 20.26
C SER A 511 29.53 -7.93 19.14
N GLU A 512 29.76 -6.65 19.40
CA GLU A 512 29.58 -5.61 18.37
C GLU A 512 30.73 -5.65 17.35
N PRO A 513 30.43 -5.68 16.04
CA PRO A 513 31.47 -5.65 15.02
C PRO A 513 32.16 -4.28 14.98
N ASP A 514 33.48 -4.29 14.95
CA ASP A 514 34.32 -3.11 14.86
C ASP A 514 35.07 -3.05 13.51
N SER A 515 35.52 -1.86 13.12
CA SER A 515 36.14 -1.65 11.80
C SER A 515 37.55 -2.25 11.65
N LEU A 516 38.23 -2.54 12.77
CA LEU A 516 39.66 -2.88 12.79
C LEU A 516 39.92 -4.38 13.03
N ASN A 517 39.25 -4.95 14.04
CA ASN A 517 39.53 -6.28 14.56
C ASN A 517 38.52 -7.32 14.12
N SER A 518 37.28 -6.92 13.84
CA SER A 518 36.24 -7.87 13.44
C SER A 518 36.51 -8.47 12.06
N PRO A 519 36.19 -9.75 11.84
CA PRO A 519 36.34 -10.41 10.55
C PRO A 519 35.64 -9.66 9.42
N ARG A 520 36.32 -9.55 8.27
CA ARG A 520 35.72 -9.05 7.03
C ARG A 520 34.89 -10.16 6.38
N TYR A 521 33.70 -9.81 5.91
CA TYR A 521 32.88 -10.73 5.14
C TYR A 521 33.43 -10.87 3.71
N GLU A 522 34.02 -12.03 3.43
CA GLU A 522 34.59 -12.36 2.11
C GLU A 522 33.89 -13.53 1.43
N ALA A 523 33.24 -14.40 2.21
CA ALA A 523 32.55 -15.59 1.71
C ALA A 523 31.35 -15.95 2.60
N PRO A 524 30.37 -16.72 2.07
CA PRO A 524 29.22 -17.19 2.84
C PRO A 524 29.61 -17.97 4.09
N ILE A 525 28.96 -17.67 5.22
CA ILE A 525 29.31 -18.15 6.55
C ILE A 525 28.59 -19.47 6.86
N PRO A 526 29.29 -20.56 7.19
CA PRO A 526 28.66 -21.80 7.64
C PRO A 526 28.14 -21.66 9.08
N LEU A 527 27.01 -22.28 9.39
CA LEU A 527 26.44 -22.31 10.74
C LEU A 527 26.64 -23.69 11.38
N ALA A 528 27.17 -23.71 12.61
CA ALA A 528 27.30 -24.92 13.41
C ALA A 528 26.14 -25.12 14.42
N GLY A 529 25.25 -24.14 14.53
CA GLY A 529 24.15 -24.10 15.48
C GLY A 529 23.40 -22.77 15.40
N PRO A 530 22.38 -22.56 16.25
CA PRO A 530 21.74 -21.26 16.40
C PRO A 530 22.78 -20.18 16.70
N THR A 531 22.85 -19.16 15.84
CA THR A 531 23.91 -18.15 15.82
C THR A 531 23.31 -16.77 15.71
N LEU A 532 23.77 -15.84 16.54
CA LEU A 532 23.49 -14.43 16.36
C LEU A 532 24.61 -13.80 15.52
N LEU A 533 24.32 -13.60 14.23
CA LEU A 533 25.20 -12.91 13.30
C LEU A 533 24.95 -11.40 13.39
N ARG A 534 25.92 -10.63 13.90
CA ARG A 534 25.85 -9.17 13.91
C ARG A 534 26.77 -8.63 12.83
N ALA A 535 26.31 -7.68 12.02
CA ALA A 535 27.08 -7.14 10.90
C ALA A 535 26.96 -5.62 10.78
N GLN A 536 28.05 -4.96 10.40
CA GLN A 536 28.10 -3.52 10.19
C GLN A 536 28.90 -3.18 8.92
N ALA A 537 28.44 -2.15 8.21
CA ALA A 537 29.04 -1.68 6.99
C ALA A 537 29.96 -0.46 7.23
N PHE A 538 31.12 -0.50 6.60
CA PHE A 538 32.15 0.53 6.68
C PHE A 538 32.60 0.97 5.29
N ARG A 539 32.91 2.26 5.15
CA ARG A 539 33.52 2.84 3.95
C ARG A 539 34.27 4.12 4.31
N PRO A 540 35.49 4.36 3.79
CA PRO A 540 36.20 5.61 4.03
C PRO A 540 35.39 6.84 3.59
N GLY A 541 35.33 7.87 4.44
CA GLY A 541 34.62 9.13 4.17
C GLY A 541 33.10 9.09 4.42
N TRP A 542 32.58 7.97 4.96
CA TRP A 542 31.17 7.79 5.30
C TRP A 542 31.02 7.43 6.78
N LEU A 543 29.88 7.79 7.37
CA LEU A 543 29.51 7.25 8.67
C LEU A 543 29.15 5.77 8.52
N SER A 544 29.61 4.94 9.46
CA SER A 544 29.28 3.51 9.47
C SER A 544 27.77 3.30 9.58
N SER A 545 27.30 2.16 9.07
CA SER A 545 25.88 1.82 9.20
C SER A 545 25.49 1.56 10.65
N GLU A 546 24.19 1.46 10.90
CA GLU A 546 23.71 0.79 12.12
C GLU A 546 24.10 -0.70 12.09
N ILE A 547 24.16 -1.32 13.27
CA ILE A 547 24.44 -2.76 13.39
C ILE A 547 23.18 -3.53 12.99
N ALA A 548 23.34 -4.46 12.05
CA ALA A 548 22.30 -5.38 11.64
C ALA A 548 22.45 -6.69 12.41
N ASP A 549 21.39 -7.09 13.12
CA ASP A 549 21.35 -8.34 13.88
C ASP A 549 20.51 -9.39 13.13
N PHE A 550 21.11 -10.57 12.89
CA PHE A 550 20.46 -11.70 12.25
C PHE A 550 20.52 -12.92 13.18
N ALA A 551 19.38 -13.31 13.75
CA ALA A 551 19.25 -14.57 14.46
C ALA A 551 19.07 -15.70 13.43
N LEU A 552 20.10 -16.52 13.25
CA LEU A 552 20.13 -17.59 12.24
C LEU A 552 20.14 -18.97 12.88
N PHE A 553 19.44 -19.90 12.28
CA PHE A 553 19.21 -21.23 12.81
C PHE A 553 19.46 -22.26 11.71
N PRO A 554 20.30 -23.30 11.93
CA PRO A 554 20.31 -24.44 11.03
C PRO A 554 19.02 -25.22 11.18
N LYS A 555 18.50 -25.72 10.05
CA LYS A 555 17.35 -26.62 10.03
C LYS A 555 17.73 -27.94 10.71
N GLY A 556 16.89 -28.35 11.64
CA GLY A 556 17.03 -29.61 12.37
C GLY A 556 16.43 -30.80 11.62
N LEU A 557 16.32 -31.91 12.36
CA LEU A 557 15.51 -33.07 11.99
C LEU A 557 14.04 -32.66 11.79
N SER A 558 13.38 -33.31 10.84
CA SER A 558 11.94 -33.22 10.71
C SER A 558 11.26 -33.90 11.90
N VAL A 559 10.21 -33.26 12.41
CA VAL A 559 9.37 -33.78 13.50
C VAL A 559 8.02 -34.15 12.87
N ASP A 560 7.49 -35.34 13.17
CA ASP A 560 6.25 -35.84 12.54
C ASP A 560 5.02 -35.13 13.11
N SER A 561 4.94 -34.98 14.43
CA SER A 561 3.82 -34.31 15.08
C SER A 561 4.18 -33.74 16.45
N VAL A 562 3.38 -32.77 16.91
CA VAL A 562 3.55 -32.13 18.21
C VAL A 562 2.20 -31.84 18.85
N TRP A 563 2.11 -31.99 20.17
CA TRP A 563 0.94 -31.60 20.95
C TRP A 563 1.35 -30.90 22.24
N LEU A 564 0.45 -30.04 22.72
CA LEU A 564 0.64 -29.25 23.93
C LEU A 564 -0.19 -29.82 25.08
N ALA A 565 0.36 -29.84 26.29
CA ALA A 565 -0.41 -30.19 27.48
C ALA A 565 -1.41 -29.07 27.88
N HIS A 566 -1.03 -27.81 27.60
CA HIS A 566 -1.83 -26.63 27.88
C HIS A 566 -1.90 -25.75 26.62
N PRO A 567 -3.06 -25.13 26.31
CA PRO A 567 -3.14 -24.19 25.21
C PRO A 567 -2.31 -22.92 25.49
N PRO A 568 -1.77 -22.26 24.46
CA PRO A 568 -1.20 -20.92 24.60
C PRO A 568 -2.30 -19.91 24.95
N ARG A 569 -1.91 -18.69 25.33
CA ARG A 569 -2.88 -17.61 25.64
C ARG A 569 -3.77 -17.29 24.44
N ASP A 570 -5.05 -17.04 24.68
CA ASP A 570 -6.02 -16.64 23.64
C ASP A 570 -5.59 -15.41 22.83
N LYS A 571 -4.89 -14.47 23.48
CA LYS A 571 -4.36 -13.25 22.84
C LYS A 571 -3.15 -13.53 21.94
N TYR A 572 -2.42 -14.62 22.19
CA TYR A 572 -1.20 -15.01 21.48
C TYR A 572 -1.21 -16.51 21.17
N PRO A 573 -2.18 -16.97 20.33
CA PRO A 573 -2.37 -18.39 20.08
C PRO A 573 -1.32 -18.96 19.11
N GLY A 574 -0.58 -18.11 18.39
CA GLY A 574 0.27 -18.52 17.27
C GLY A 574 -0.51 -19.29 16.22
N THR A 575 0.14 -20.24 15.57
CA THR A 575 -0.49 -21.23 14.66
C THR A 575 -0.89 -22.52 15.38
N GLY A 576 -0.94 -22.50 16.71
CA GLY A 576 -1.16 -23.68 17.56
C GLY A 576 0.06 -24.61 17.59
N ALA A 577 -0.11 -25.82 18.16
CA ALA A 577 0.99 -26.76 18.36
C ALA A 577 1.85 -27.00 17.09
N PRO A 578 1.29 -27.18 15.87
CA PRO A 578 2.09 -27.38 14.65
C PRO A 578 3.07 -26.24 14.34
N GLY A 579 2.80 -25.02 14.82
CA GLY A 579 3.69 -23.88 14.68
C GLY A 579 5.08 -24.11 15.27
N LEU A 580 5.19 -24.95 16.31
CA LEU A 580 6.48 -25.26 16.94
C LEU A 580 7.43 -26.04 16.03
N ILE A 581 6.95 -26.58 14.90
CA ILE A 581 7.72 -27.47 14.02
C ILE A 581 7.49 -27.18 12.53
N ASP A 582 6.89 -26.04 12.17
CA ASP A 582 6.52 -25.73 10.78
C ASP A 582 7.69 -25.15 9.96
N GLY A 583 8.82 -24.86 10.62
CA GLY A 583 10.00 -24.26 10.02
C GLY A 583 9.84 -22.78 9.68
N GLN A 584 8.79 -22.12 10.17
CA GLN A 584 8.54 -20.69 9.97
C GLN A 584 8.97 -19.89 11.20
N LYS A 585 10.16 -19.30 11.12
CA LYS A 585 10.65 -18.41 12.19
C LYS A 585 9.77 -17.16 12.32
N GLY A 586 9.46 -16.85 13.57
CA GLY A 586 8.80 -15.62 13.95
C GLY A 586 9.63 -14.37 13.65
N ARG A 587 8.94 -13.22 13.67
CA ARG A 587 9.52 -11.91 13.39
C ARG A 587 9.27 -10.98 14.58
N ILE A 588 10.15 -10.00 14.75
CA ILE A 588 9.93 -8.89 15.69
C ILE A 588 9.03 -7.88 14.97
N ALA A 589 7.74 -7.89 15.26
CA ALA A 589 6.72 -7.06 14.59
C ALA A 589 5.76 -6.43 15.61
N LEU A 590 5.03 -5.39 15.19
CA LEU A 590 4.04 -4.69 16.02
C LEU A 590 2.89 -5.63 16.51
N THR A 591 2.57 -6.67 15.73
CA THR A 591 1.60 -7.72 16.07
C THR A 591 2.27 -9.09 16.23
N LEU A 592 2.47 -9.50 17.49
CA LEU A 592 3.19 -10.75 17.82
C LEU A 592 2.34 -12.03 17.68
N GLY A 593 1.00 -11.92 17.67
CA GLY A 593 0.08 -13.06 17.87
C GLY A 593 0.04 -14.12 16.77
N ASN A 594 0.47 -13.80 15.54
CA ASN A 594 0.40 -14.74 14.40
C ASN A 594 1.61 -15.68 14.30
N PHE A 595 2.74 -15.30 14.90
CA PHE A 595 4.01 -16.02 14.76
C PHE A 595 4.53 -16.59 16.08
N TRP A 596 3.99 -16.14 17.21
CA TRP A 596 4.49 -16.50 18.52
C TRP A 596 3.36 -17.04 19.39
N MET A 597 3.62 -18.17 20.04
CA MET A 597 2.78 -18.71 21.11
C MET A 597 3.22 -18.15 22.45
N GLY A 598 2.30 -17.49 23.14
CA GLY A 598 2.56 -16.86 24.44
C GLY A 598 2.15 -17.74 25.63
N PHE A 599 3.04 -17.84 26.62
CA PHE A 599 2.86 -18.55 27.89
C PHE A 599 3.18 -17.60 29.05
N GLU A 600 2.40 -17.67 30.14
CA GLU A 600 2.56 -16.77 31.30
C GLU A 600 2.27 -17.51 32.62
N GLU A 601 1.07 -18.08 32.74
CA GLU A 601 0.65 -18.82 33.92
C GLU A 601 1.04 -20.30 33.81
N ASP A 602 0.59 -20.95 32.72
CA ASP A 602 0.94 -22.33 32.43
C ASP A 602 2.28 -22.42 31.69
N PRO A 603 3.12 -23.43 31.99
CA PRO A 603 4.34 -23.66 31.26
C PRO A 603 4.07 -24.17 29.85
N LEU A 604 4.97 -23.87 28.92
CA LEU A 604 5.04 -24.59 27.66
C LEU A 604 5.39 -26.05 27.99
N ILE A 605 4.53 -26.99 27.62
CA ILE A 605 4.81 -28.43 27.66
C ILE A 605 4.44 -28.98 26.28
N ALA A 606 5.45 -29.12 25.42
CA ALA A 606 5.30 -29.66 24.08
C ALA A 606 5.87 -31.07 24.01
N THR A 607 5.08 -32.02 23.53
CA THR A 607 5.54 -33.38 23.24
C THR A 607 5.60 -33.59 21.73
N LEU A 608 6.78 -33.99 21.25
CA LEU A 608 7.14 -34.17 19.85
C LEU A 608 7.26 -35.67 19.56
N ASP A 609 6.62 -36.15 18.49
CA ASP A 609 6.88 -37.47 17.88
C ASP A 609 7.85 -37.27 16.72
N LEU A 610 9.03 -37.87 16.81
CA LEU A 610 10.06 -37.84 15.77
C LEU A 610 9.86 -38.90 14.69
N GLY A 611 8.89 -39.80 14.87
CA GLY A 611 8.65 -40.93 13.98
C GLY A 611 9.48 -42.18 14.34
N PRO A 612 9.16 -43.32 13.72
CA PRO A 612 9.77 -44.61 14.04
C PRO A 612 11.24 -44.72 13.62
N ASP A 613 11.66 -43.97 12.59
CA ASP A 613 13.01 -44.02 12.00
C ASP A 613 13.89 -42.82 12.40
N ALA A 614 13.54 -42.14 13.50
CA ALA A 614 14.25 -40.96 13.96
C ALA A 614 15.73 -41.27 14.28
N PRO A 615 16.69 -40.50 13.74
CA PRO A 615 18.10 -40.67 14.10
C PRO A 615 18.34 -40.24 15.56
N PRO A 616 19.43 -40.71 16.19
CA PRO A 616 19.76 -40.33 17.56
C PRO A 616 19.84 -38.80 17.70
N VAL A 617 19.14 -38.25 18.70
CA VAL A 617 19.10 -36.82 18.98
C VAL A 617 20.34 -36.41 19.76
N GLY A 618 20.98 -35.31 19.35
CA GLY A 618 22.16 -34.73 20.00
C GLY A 618 21.90 -33.39 20.69
N ALA A 619 20.96 -32.59 20.17
CA ALA A 619 20.57 -31.34 20.80
C ALA A 619 19.12 -30.96 20.49
N VAL A 620 18.53 -30.16 21.35
CA VAL A 620 17.20 -29.56 21.16
C VAL A 620 17.31 -28.07 21.44
N SER A 621 16.77 -27.22 20.59
CA SER A 621 16.80 -25.78 20.76
C SER A 621 15.40 -25.18 20.81
N LEU A 622 15.13 -24.43 21.86
CA LEU A 622 13.91 -23.64 22.01
C LEU A 622 14.17 -22.22 21.51
N SER A 623 13.49 -21.81 20.45
CA SER A 623 13.53 -20.43 19.94
C SER A 623 12.51 -19.58 20.70
N TYR A 624 12.94 -18.42 21.20
CA TYR A 624 12.09 -17.52 21.97
C TYR A 624 12.33 -16.05 21.62
N LEU A 625 11.31 -15.23 21.88
CA LEU A 625 11.35 -13.79 21.68
C LEU A 625 11.76 -13.07 22.98
N GLU A 626 12.58 -12.03 22.85
CA GLU A 626 12.91 -11.11 23.93
C GLU A 626 12.51 -9.68 23.50
N VAL A 627 11.48 -9.13 24.16
CA VAL A 627 11.02 -7.74 24.02
C VAL A 627 10.77 -7.17 25.41
N ILE A 628 11.81 -6.53 25.95
CA ILE A 628 11.87 -6.02 27.33
C ILE A 628 10.70 -5.07 27.64
N GLY A 629 10.40 -4.15 26.73
CA GLY A 629 9.31 -3.18 26.90
C GLY A 629 7.92 -3.81 27.05
N SER A 630 7.73 -5.03 26.53
CA SER A 630 6.46 -5.77 26.57
C SER A 630 6.47 -6.93 27.57
N TRP A 631 7.52 -7.01 28.40
CA TRP A 631 7.72 -8.06 29.41
C TRP A 631 7.78 -9.47 28.82
N VAL A 632 8.10 -9.58 27.53
CA VAL A 632 8.35 -10.83 26.85
C VAL A 632 9.83 -11.15 27.01
N VAL A 633 10.16 -12.21 27.73
CA VAL A 633 11.53 -12.46 28.23
C VAL A 633 11.90 -13.94 28.15
N TRP A 634 13.13 -14.26 28.56
CA TRP A 634 13.65 -15.61 28.69
C TRP A 634 12.78 -16.48 29.63
N PRO A 635 12.80 -17.81 29.49
CA PRO A 635 12.18 -18.72 30.45
C PRO A 635 12.99 -18.80 31.76
N ASP A 636 12.33 -19.07 32.88
CA ASP A 636 12.96 -19.35 34.19
C ASP A 636 13.86 -20.60 34.10
N TRP A 637 13.37 -21.65 33.42
CA TRP A 637 14.17 -22.82 33.08
C TRP A 637 13.59 -23.56 31.89
N VAL A 638 14.44 -24.37 31.26
CA VAL A 638 14.07 -25.28 30.16
C VAL A 638 14.48 -26.70 30.53
N GLU A 639 13.59 -27.66 30.29
CA GLU A 639 13.81 -29.08 30.54
C GLU A 639 13.43 -29.91 29.31
N VAL A 640 14.22 -30.94 29.02
CA VAL A 640 13.99 -31.86 27.90
C VAL A 640 13.96 -33.28 28.43
N TRP A 641 12.92 -34.02 28.06
CA TRP A 641 12.73 -35.43 28.35
C TRP A 641 12.69 -36.23 27.05
N GLY A 642 13.05 -37.50 27.09
CA GLY A 642 12.90 -38.39 25.95
C GLY A 642 12.65 -39.84 26.34
N GLY A 643 12.03 -40.57 25.42
CA GLY A 643 11.67 -41.97 25.60
C GLY A 643 11.03 -42.57 24.34
N ASN A 644 10.63 -43.83 24.41
CA ASN A 644 9.96 -44.54 23.32
C ASN A 644 8.44 -44.62 23.49
N SER A 645 7.93 -44.17 24.64
CA SER A 645 6.51 -43.97 24.91
C SER A 645 6.31 -42.57 25.55
N PRO A 646 5.21 -41.86 25.24
CA PRO A 646 4.89 -40.58 25.88
C PRO A 646 4.77 -40.65 27.41
N GLU A 647 4.41 -41.83 27.94
CA GLU A 647 4.19 -42.06 29.37
C GLU A 647 5.47 -42.48 30.11
N GLU A 648 6.45 -43.04 29.39
CA GLU A 648 7.70 -43.57 29.94
C GLU A 648 8.91 -42.78 29.41
N MET A 649 9.01 -41.51 29.81
CA MET A 649 10.15 -40.65 29.46
C MET A 649 11.11 -40.46 30.63
N ARG A 650 12.41 -40.38 30.32
CA ARG A 650 13.45 -39.95 31.26
C ARG A 650 13.90 -38.53 30.94
N ARG A 651 14.30 -37.78 31.98
CA ARG A 651 14.87 -36.45 31.78
C ARG A 651 16.26 -36.57 31.17
N LEU A 652 16.47 -35.84 30.07
CA LEU A 652 17.74 -35.80 29.34
C LEU A 652 18.54 -34.54 29.69
N PHE A 653 17.86 -33.41 29.90
CA PHE A 653 18.51 -32.13 30.11
C PHE A 653 17.66 -31.19 30.95
N ARG A 654 18.30 -30.34 31.74
CA ARG A 654 17.68 -29.19 32.41
C ARG A 654 18.68 -28.04 32.50
N THR A 655 18.26 -26.84 32.14
CA THR A 655 19.09 -25.63 32.29
C THR A 655 18.28 -24.45 32.80
N VAL A 656 18.98 -23.51 33.42
CA VAL A 656 18.48 -22.19 33.80
C VAL A 656 19.26 -21.19 32.94
N PRO A 657 18.60 -20.46 32.03
CA PRO A 657 19.29 -19.48 31.19
C PRO A 657 19.82 -18.32 32.05
N ALA A 658 20.92 -17.72 31.62
CA ALA A 658 21.52 -16.59 32.32
C ALA A 658 20.62 -15.35 32.19
N VAL A 659 20.19 -14.81 33.32
CA VAL A 659 19.44 -13.56 33.39
C VAL A 659 20.38 -12.39 33.08
N PRO A 660 20.05 -11.50 32.13
CA PRO A 660 20.88 -10.34 31.84
C PRO A 660 20.93 -9.37 33.05
N GLY A 661 22.09 -8.78 33.28
CA GLY A 661 22.31 -7.81 34.37
C GLY A 661 21.82 -6.39 34.07
N GLU A 662 21.47 -6.11 32.81
CA GLU A 662 21.00 -4.82 32.31
C GLU A 662 20.08 -5.02 31.11
N SER A 663 19.38 -3.96 30.68
CA SER A 663 18.52 -3.99 29.50
C SER A 663 19.32 -4.23 28.22
N ARG A 664 18.77 -5.05 27.32
CA ARG A 664 19.38 -5.39 26.02
C ARG A 664 18.37 -5.19 24.88
N PRO A 665 18.84 -5.07 23.62
CA PRO A 665 17.96 -4.88 22.47
C PRO A 665 16.97 -6.03 22.26
N ASN A 666 15.81 -5.71 21.68
CA ASN A 666 14.80 -6.71 21.32
C ASN A 666 15.39 -7.71 20.31
N GLN A 667 15.24 -9.01 20.57
CA GLN A 667 15.93 -10.02 19.79
C GLN A 667 15.21 -11.38 19.83
N ILE A 668 15.36 -12.15 18.75
CA ILE A 668 15.03 -13.57 18.74
C ILE A 668 16.24 -14.34 19.23
N ARG A 669 16.04 -15.17 20.25
CA ARG A 669 17.10 -15.93 20.91
C ARG A 669 16.79 -17.42 20.89
N ALA A 670 17.77 -18.22 21.26
CA ALA A 670 17.66 -19.67 21.34
C ALA A 670 18.26 -20.17 22.66
N ILE A 671 17.62 -21.15 23.29
CA ILE A 671 18.24 -21.96 24.34
C ILE A 671 18.46 -23.35 23.77
N THR A 672 19.72 -23.72 23.58
CA THR A 672 20.10 -25.03 23.04
C THR A 672 20.51 -25.98 24.16
N ALA A 673 19.71 -27.01 24.39
CA ALA A 673 19.99 -28.16 25.21
C ALA A 673 20.86 -29.17 24.44
N ARG A 674 22.17 -29.18 24.70
CA ARG A 674 23.07 -30.21 24.15
C ARG A 674 23.07 -31.43 25.06
N LEU A 675 22.79 -32.60 24.51
CA LEU A 675 22.73 -33.85 25.27
C LEU A 675 24.13 -34.43 25.43
N GLU A 676 24.50 -34.82 26.66
CA GLU A 676 25.80 -35.46 26.94
C GLU A 676 25.90 -36.85 26.32
N GLU A 677 24.81 -37.62 26.37
CA GLU A 677 24.63 -38.89 25.67
C GLU A 677 23.53 -38.75 24.63
N SER A 678 23.76 -39.25 23.42
CA SER A 678 22.76 -39.21 22.35
C SER A 678 21.53 -40.02 22.73
N CYS A 679 20.35 -39.50 22.41
CA CYS A 679 19.08 -40.14 22.71
C CYS A 679 18.53 -40.82 21.45
N ALA A 680 18.56 -42.15 21.43
CA ALA A 680 17.74 -42.92 20.50
C ALA A 680 16.31 -43.02 21.07
N CYS A 681 15.54 -41.94 20.88
CA CYS A 681 14.17 -41.83 21.37
C CYS A 681 13.23 -41.41 20.25
N ARG A 682 12.03 -41.98 20.26
CA ARG A 682 10.95 -41.58 19.36
C ARG A 682 10.26 -40.30 19.82
N TYR A 683 10.06 -40.16 21.12
CA TYR A 683 9.35 -39.03 21.70
C TYR A 683 10.28 -38.11 22.47
N LEU A 684 10.09 -36.81 22.30
CA LEU A 684 10.71 -35.77 23.11
C LEU A 684 9.64 -34.93 23.79
N LYS A 685 9.87 -34.52 25.04
CA LYS A 685 9.02 -33.53 25.72
C LYS A 685 9.87 -32.35 26.16
N VAL A 686 9.53 -31.17 25.67
CA VAL A 686 10.19 -29.90 25.97
C VAL A 686 9.30 -29.09 26.89
N VAL A 687 9.87 -28.70 28.02
CA VAL A 687 9.20 -27.87 29.03
C VAL A 687 9.90 -26.53 29.12
N GLY A 688 9.16 -25.44 28.93
CA GLY A 688 9.64 -24.06 29.10
C GLY A 688 8.80 -23.35 30.15
N MET A 689 9.41 -23.00 31.29
CA MET A 689 8.73 -22.28 32.36
C MET A 689 8.83 -20.76 32.13
N PRO A 690 7.71 -20.01 32.11
CA PRO A 690 7.73 -18.56 32.08
C PRO A 690 8.46 -17.96 33.30
N GLU A 691 9.11 -16.81 33.09
CA GLU A 691 9.82 -16.08 34.15
C GLU A 691 8.85 -15.68 35.28
N ARG A 692 9.18 -16.08 36.51
CA ARG A 692 8.30 -15.90 37.68
C ARG A 692 8.45 -14.54 38.30
N SER A 693 9.62 -13.91 38.19
CA SER A 693 9.88 -12.59 38.77
C SER A 693 10.97 -11.85 37.98
N LEU A 694 10.57 -10.83 37.26
CA LEU A 694 11.45 -9.96 36.48
C LEU A 694 12.50 -9.26 37.37
N PRO A 695 13.75 -9.08 36.88
CA PRO A 695 14.85 -8.53 37.66
C PRO A 695 14.67 -7.05 37.99
N GLY A 696 15.39 -6.55 39.01
CA GLY A 696 15.21 -5.20 39.55
C GLY A 696 15.46 -4.04 38.58
N TRP A 697 16.28 -4.24 37.54
CA TRP A 697 16.52 -3.23 36.50
C TRP A 697 15.40 -3.18 35.45
N HIS A 698 14.55 -4.21 35.38
CA HIS A 698 13.51 -4.32 34.36
C HIS A 698 12.34 -3.37 34.66
N PRO A 699 11.71 -2.73 33.67
CA PRO A 699 10.57 -1.83 33.89
C PRO A 699 9.39 -2.48 34.65
N GLY A 700 9.23 -3.79 34.48
CA GLY A 700 8.24 -4.63 35.18
C GLY A 700 8.77 -5.37 36.41
N ALA A 701 9.81 -4.88 37.09
CA ALA A 701 10.46 -5.57 38.21
C ALA A 701 9.48 -6.20 39.22
N GLY A 702 9.74 -7.46 39.59
CA GLY A 702 8.90 -8.23 40.51
C GLY A 702 7.58 -8.78 39.93
N ARG A 703 7.22 -8.42 38.69
CA ARG A 703 6.09 -9.04 37.97
C ARG A 703 6.56 -10.29 37.22
N LYS A 704 5.60 -11.10 36.78
CA LYS A 704 5.86 -12.26 35.89
C LYS A 704 6.23 -11.78 34.50
N GLY A 705 7.12 -12.52 33.84
CA GLY A 705 7.44 -12.35 32.43
C GLY A 705 6.66 -13.31 31.55
N HIS A 706 6.45 -12.94 30.29
CA HIS A 706 5.81 -13.79 29.30
C HIS A 706 6.85 -14.53 28.46
N LEU A 707 6.67 -15.84 28.30
CA LEU A 707 7.47 -16.67 27.41
C LEU A 707 6.79 -16.76 26.05
N PHE A 708 7.47 -16.31 25.00
CA PHE A 708 6.98 -16.39 23.62
C PHE A 708 7.86 -17.32 22.83
N VAL A 709 7.26 -18.36 22.22
CA VAL A 709 7.97 -19.40 21.47
C VAL A 709 7.36 -19.53 20.09
N ASP A 710 8.22 -19.65 19.08
CA ASP A 710 7.82 -19.89 17.71
C ASP A 710 8.22 -21.30 17.25
N GLU A 711 9.44 -21.77 17.57
CA GLU A 711 9.97 -23.03 17.03
C GLU A 711 10.75 -23.86 18.08
N ILE A 712 10.63 -25.19 17.98
CA ILE A 712 11.48 -26.18 18.65
C ILE A 712 12.27 -26.94 17.59
N LEU A 713 13.59 -26.73 17.57
CA LEU A 713 14.49 -27.35 16.60
C LEU A 713 15.20 -28.55 17.23
N VAL A 714 15.15 -29.71 16.58
CA VAL A 714 15.81 -30.94 17.04
C VAL A 714 17.00 -31.23 16.15
N TYR A 715 18.18 -31.50 16.72
CA TYR A 715 19.41 -31.73 15.97
C TYR A 715 19.90 -33.17 16.16
N PRO A 716 20.44 -33.81 15.11
CA PRO A 716 21.01 -35.14 15.23
C PRO A 716 22.27 -35.12 16.11
N ALA A 717 22.60 -36.28 16.68
CA ALA A 717 23.87 -36.51 17.33
C ALA A 717 25.02 -36.30 16.33
N PRO A 718 26.15 -35.71 16.75
CA PRO A 718 27.34 -35.66 15.90
C PRO A 718 27.68 -37.08 15.46
N GLN A 719 27.76 -37.34 14.16
CA GLN A 719 28.24 -38.62 13.67
C GLN A 719 29.69 -38.78 14.12
N ALA A 720 30.03 -39.88 14.80
CA ALA A 720 31.42 -40.22 15.05
C ALA A 720 32.15 -40.24 13.70
N PRO A 721 33.37 -39.69 13.57
CA PRO A 721 34.11 -39.80 12.33
C PRO A 721 34.22 -41.29 11.99
N LEU A 722 33.73 -41.68 10.81
CA LEU A 722 33.94 -43.02 10.25
C LEU A 722 35.42 -43.33 10.41
N SER A 723 35.77 -44.28 11.29
CA SER A 723 37.14 -44.76 11.38
C SER A 723 37.48 -45.28 9.99
N LEU A 724 38.38 -44.59 9.30
CA LEU A 724 38.98 -45.10 8.06
C LEU A 724 39.50 -46.49 8.40
N ALA A 725 38.84 -47.50 7.85
CA ALA A 725 39.26 -48.88 7.98
C ALA A 725 40.65 -48.98 7.35
N THR A 726 41.68 -48.93 8.18
CA THR A 726 43.02 -49.37 7.83
C THR A 726 42.99 -50.89 7.79
N GLY A 727 42.69 -51.44 6.61
CA GLY A 727 42.97 -52.84 6.26
C GLY A 727 44.23 -52.90 5.37
N PRO A 728 45.05 -53.97 5.52
CA PRO A 728 46.44 -54.03 5.05
C PRO A 728 46.64 -54.03 3.53
#